data_AF-A0A250X1H5-F1
#
_entry.id   AF-A0A250X1H5-F1
#
_cell.length_a   1.000
_cell.length_b   1.000
_cell.length_c   1.000
_cell.angle_alpha   90.00
_cell.angle_beta   90.00
_cell.angle_gamma   90.00
#
_symmetry.space_group_name_H-M   'P 1'
#
loop_
_entity.id
_entity.type
_entity.pdbx_description
1 polymer ?
#
loop_
_entity_poly.entity_id
_entity_poly.type
_entity_poly.pdbx_seq_one_letter_code
_entity_poly.pdbx_strand_id
1 'polypeptide(L)'
;MLKSQTSKKDGVARDDGSLAGVRLLQRFDTKPTSSRLIQGLKDVSMVIIIAIPFLVLRAARYVLSWLGITEHRWKFASKDLPLSKQEREQLRDVIIVLRANKLPSQTLSLAVNAVASGSDTRPGVRMLAHLSSVTTALESTANFHSLPYDEVQQQSIFRKLADVLDVYAHRESVDSLDVLKSLRRTGKYAVQRLAKQTNKSMRSVSASTAASHFAFELLMQTTRSLPPVSRHSLLRLEDGRELMEVCSIIPLELSIQYLMTQSPAFSRHIAFMTQFPHLRPSDAKKMEEVQAMTINSRIHSLQLVSKDGASSELASYLRMGHASNSIGFNLCHDAMHLQANSPVRQALLAQIRFVSLEQLYEEIDLRRVCCVAQALPVIVRAIKEMCRRQTSMQSVVRSGSFLYVQQSLLSDLNNREGAYLQDLRGALDELSSSLQVRFLFRPSNTIEVQGRHIILSLDRDEVPDAAVPEGVSREELLSRTYGLTAVVFSCGVNVLQSLGFFLASDDKDTVQDVFNRYGMERITDYASQAGLSSSAALIALTQHYSPGALRLPKDVDSVWLVRDTTRELGGVRGVNCKSGKDRTAMEIALSFTQEASRQLDLSSAQQHTLCQAAMSGLSYELTSQNNGRPCAYAFNEFELVTMPPGWSPDWKLCGKVET
;
A
#
# COMPACT_ATOMS: atom_id res chain seq x y z
N MET A 1 15.65 57.93 48.29
CA MET A 1 17.07 58.35 48.29
C MET A 1 17.59 58.16 46.87
N LEU A 2 17.63 59.22 46.04
CA LEU A 2 18.85 60.01 45.67
C LEU A 2 19.90 59.11 44.97
N LYS A 3 20.33 59.24 43.71
CA LYS A 3 20.63 60.35 42.74
C LYS A 3 20.67 59.72 41.31
N SER A 4 20.17 60.29 40.22
CA SER A 4 20.61 61.40 39.34
C SER A 4 22.08 61.37 38.83
N GLN A 5 22.26 61.28 37.50
CA GLN A 5 23.19 62.06 36.61
C GLN A 5 23.34 61.31 35.26
N THR A 6 22.71 61.71 34.14
CA THR A 6 23.05 62.76 33.15
C THR A 6 24.45 62.68 32.53
N SER A 7 24.53 62.43 31.20
CA SER A 7 25.20 63.37 30.27
C SER A 7 24.91 63.01 28.80
N LYS A 8 24.45 64.02 28.06
CA LYS A 8 24.36 64.12 26.60
C LYS A 8 25.74 64.20 25.96
N LYS A 9 25.85 63.79 24.68
CA LYS A 9 26.57 64.57 23.66
C LYS A 9 26.08 64.21 22.26
N ASP A 10 25.62 65.24 21.55
CA ASP A 10 25.22 65.24 20.15
C ASP A 10 26.43 65.15 19.21
N GLY A 11 26.24 64.55 18.04
CA GLY A 11 27.20 64.53 16.93
C GLY A 11 26.51 64.16 15.61
N VAL A 12 26.44 65.14 14.72
CA VAL A 12 25.70 65.18 13.45
C VAL A 12 26.43 64.45 12.30
N ALA A 13 25.63 63.74 11.51
CA ALA A 13 25.73 63.33 10.10
C ALA A 13 27.09 63.17 9.40
N ARG A 14 27.27 61.99 8.77
CA ARG A 14 27.70 61.90 7.36
C ARG A 14 27.15 60.63 6.72
N ASP A 15 26.47 60.88 5.62
CA ASP A 15 25.98 59.95 4.61
C ASP A 15 27.17 59.47 3.78
N ASP A 16 27.34 58.16 3.62
CA ASP A 16 28.17 57.54 2.59
C ASP A 16 27.65 56.12 2.35
N GLY A 17 26.79 56.01 1.35
CA GLY A 17 26.41 54.74 0.76
C GLY A 17 27.61 54.08 0.08
N SER A 18 27.97 52.87 0.54
CA SER A 18 28.33 51.73 -0.32
C SER A 18 28.80 50.55 0.54
N LEU A 19 28.40 49.33 0.15
CA LEU A 19 29.02 48.05 0.55
C LEU A 19 28.87 47.57 2.03
N ALA A 20 27.67 47.56 2.60
CA ALA A 20 27.41 46.93 3.92
C ALA A 20 26.43 45.73 3.91
N GLY A 21 26.18 45.08 2.76
CA GLY A 21 25.24 43.95 2.66
C GLY A 21 25.84 42.54 2.77
N VAL A 22 27.17 42.38 2.80
CA VAL A 22 27.83 41.06 2.62
C VAL A 22 28.68 40.61 3.83
N ARG A 23 28.63 41.31 4.98
CA ARG A 23 29.42 40.95 6.18
C ARG A 23 28.61 40.74 7.46
N LEU A 24 27.38 40.24 7.35
CA LEU A 24 26.53 39.90 8.50
C LEU A 24 26.18 38.40 8.62
N LEU A 25 26.90 37.53 7.91
CA LEU A 25 26.71 36.06 7.94
C LEU A 25 27.92 35.27 8.47
N GLN A 26 28.83 35.88 9.24
CA GLN A 26 30.02 35.17 9.75
C GLN A 26 30.20 35.13 11.27
N ARG A 27 29.18 35.47 12.08
CA ARG A 27 29.22 35.21 13.53
C ARG A 27 27.88 34.76 14.08
N PHE A 28 27.55 33.50 13.83
CA PHE A 28 26.68 32.73 14.72
C PHE A 28 27.36 31.40 15.03
N ASP A 29 28.40 31.48 15.85
CA ASP A 29 28.86 30.32 16.62
C ASP A 29 27.85 30.14 17.77
N THR A 30 26.76 29.42 17.48
CA THR A 30 25.71 29.17 18.47
C THR A 30 26.18 28.09 19.41
N LYS A 31 26.61 28.48 20.62
CA LYS A 31 26.53 27.59 21.78
C LYS A 31 25.08 27.06 21.89
N PRO A 32 24.87 25.76 22.13
CA PRO A 32 23.53 25.21 22.25
C PRO A 32 22.79 25.92 23.39
N THR A 33 21.68 26.56 23.09
CA THR A 33 20.78 27.14 24.08
C THR A 33 20.25 26.03 24.98
N SER A 34 20.03 26.34 26.26
CA SER A 34 19.57 25.40 27.31
C SER A 34 18.35 24.57 26.91
N SER A 35 17.50 25.06 26.01
CA SER A 35 16.34 24.31 25.48
C SER A 35 16.74 23.09 24.64
N ARG A 36 17.83 23.13 23.87
CA ARG A 36 18.33 21.96 23.10
C ARG A 36 19.00 20.93 23.99
N LEU A 37 19.64 21.37 25.07
CA LEU A 37 20.25 20.47 26.05
C LEU A 37 19.17 19.76 26.89
N ILE A 38 18.09 20.48 27.24
CA ILE A 38 16.91 19.93 27.92
C ILE A 38 16.12 19.00 27.00
N GLN A 39 15.98 19.34 25.70
CA GLN A 39 15.38 18.45 24.70
C GLN A 39 16.21 17.18 24.53
N GLY A 40 17.54 17.29 24.43
CA GLY A 40 18.45 16.14 24.36
C GLY A 40 18.41 15.27 25.62
N LEU A 41 18.28 15.85 26.82
CA LEU A 41 18.09 15.10 28.07
C LEU A 41 16.72 14.40 28.12
N LYS A 42 15.66 15.05 27.62
CA LYS A 42 14.34 14.42 27.46
C LYS A 42 14.40 13.26 26.47
N ASP A 43 15.05 13.42 25.33
CA ASP A 43 15.21 12.38 24.32
C ASP A 43 16.03 11.20 24.85
N VAL A 44 17.11 11.46 25.60
CA VAL A 44 17.92 10.42 26.25
C VAL A 44 17.14 9.69 27.35
N SER A 45 16.39 10.41 28.20
CA SER A 45 15.58 9.80 29.25
C SER A 45 14.42 8.96 28.68
N MET A 46 13.81 9.41 27.59
CA MET A 46 12.81 8.65 26.82
C MET A 46 13.43 7.40 26.20
N VAL A 47 14.61 7.51 25.59
CA VAL A 47 15.34 6.35 25.05
C VAL A 47 15.64 5.34 26.16
N ILE A 48 16.02 5.79 27.36
CA ILE A 48 16.28 4.92 28.51
C ILE A 48 14.98 4.26 29.00
N ILE A 49 13.89 5.00 29.16
CA ILE A 49 12.58 4.47 29.58
C ILE A 49 12.03 3.47 28.56
N ILE A 50 12.20 3.73 27.27
CA ILE A 50 11.81 2.81 26.18
C ILE A 50 12.74 1.59 26.10
N ALA A 51 14.03 1.74 26.45
CA ALA A 51 15.02 0.66 26.41
C ALA A 51 14.89 -0.33 27.57
N ILE A 52 14.37 0.08 28.73
CA ILE A 52 14.22 -0.79 29.91
C ILE A 52 13.35 -2.02 29.62
N PRO A 53 12.12 -1.90 29.07
CA PRO A 53 11.32 -3.06 28.65
C PRO A 53 12.06 -3.96 27.66
N PHE A 54 12.84 -3.37 26.75
CA PHE A 54 13.62 -4.09 25.74
C PHE A 54 14.76 -4.93 26.33
N LEU A 55 15.46 -4.39 27.33
CA LEU A 55 16.50 -5.09 28.07
C LEU A 55 15.92 -6.23 28.90
N VAL A 56 14.75 -6.02 29.52
CA VAL A 56 14.02 -7.04 30.27
C VAL A 56 13.54 -8.17 29.33
N LEU A 57 12.96 -7.84 28.17
CA LEU A 57 12.52 -8.82 27.18
C LEU A 57 13.68 -9.59 26.53
N ARG A 58 14.81 -8.94 26.27
CA ARG A 58 16.04 -9.63 25.82
C ARG A 58 16.61 -10.56 26.88
N ALA A 59 16.65 -10.12 28.15
CA ALA A 59 17.07 -10.97 29.25
C ALA A 59 16.14 -12.18 29.41
N ALA A 60 14.83 -11.97 29.31
CA ALA A 60 13.84 -13.06 29.35
C ALA A 60 14.02 -14.04 28.19
N ARG A 61 14.20 -13.56 26.94
CA ARG A 61 14.51 -14.43 25.79
C ARG A 61 15.82 -15.21 25.98
N TYR A 62 16.85 -14.56 26.50
CA TYR A 62 18.13 -15.22 26.76
C TYR A 62 17.98 -16.32 27.82
N VAL A 63 17.22 -16.05 28.89
CA VAL A 63 16.89 -17.04 29.93
C VAL A 63 16.06 -18.19 29.36
N LEU A 64 15.02 -17.90 28.56
CA LEU A 64 14.19 -18.94 27.92
C LEU A 64 14.99 -19.81 26.93
N SER A 65 15.87 -19.20 26.13
CA SER A 65 16.78 -19.91 25.25
C SER A 65 17.79 -20.77 26.02
N TRP A 66 18.29 -20.27 27.15
CA TRP A 66 19.21 -21.01 28.02
C TRP A 66 18.52 -22.20 28.70
N LEU A 67 17.23 -22.07 29.02
CA LEU A 67 16.38 -23.16 29.53
C LEU A 67 15.93 -24.16 28.45
N GLY A 68 16.44 -24.05 27.21
CA GLY A 68 16.08 -24.96 26.12
C GLY A 68 14.68 -24.73 25.54
N ILE A 69 14.01 -23.64 25.93
CA ILE A 69 12.74 -23.18 25.34
C ILE A 69 13.10 -22.36 24.10
N THR A 70 13.59 -23.05 23.06
CA THR A 70 13.86 -22.43 21.77
C THR A 70 12.58 -22.37 20.92
N GLU A 71 12.56 -21.47 19.93
CA GLU A 71 11.50 -21.11 18.96
C GLU A 71 10.93 -22.27 18.10
N HIS A 72 10.86 -23.49 18.61
CA HIS A 72 10.13 -24.57 17.97
C HIS A 72 8.65 -24.46 18.27
N ARG A 73 7.90 -23.74 17.41
CA ARG A 73 6.59 -24.15 16.85
C ARG A 73 5.93 -23.05 16.02
N TRP A 74 6.43 -22.86 14.79
CA TRP A 74 5.63 -22.35 13.66
C TRP A 74 4.79 -23.47 12.97
N LYS A 75 4.61 -24.62 13.65
CA LYS A 75 3.94 -25.82 13.10
C LYS A 75 2.40 -25.80 13.21
N PHE A 76 1.79 -24.77 13.80
CA PHE A 76 0.34 -24.76 14.05
C PHE A 76 -0.51 -24.26 12.88
N ALA A 77 0.09 -23.84 11.76
CA ALA A 77 -0.65 -23.26 10.65
C ALA A 77 -0.38 -23.91 9.28
N SER A 78 0.56 -24.86 9.18
CA SER A 78 0.60 -25.77 8.05
C SER A 78 -0.28 -26.97 8.35
N LYS A 79 -1.44 -27.07 7.71
CA LYS A 79 -2.21 -28.32 7.75
C LYS A 79 -1.46 -29.34 6.92
N ASP A 80 -0.94 -30.37 7.58
CA ASP A 80 -0.51 -31.58 6.91
C ASP A 80 -1.73 -32.16 6.18
N LEU A 81 -1.72 -32.11 4.85
CA LEU A 81 -2.80 -32.64 4.03
C LEU A 81 -2.44 -34.06 3.60
N PRO A 82 -3.35 -35.04 3.72
CA PRO A 82 -3.08 -36.41 3.31
C PRO A 82 -2.89 -36.49 1.80
N LEU A 83 -1.89 -37.25 1.36
CA LEU A 83 -1.68 -37.56 -0.05
C LEU A 83 -2.44 -38.85 -0.41
N SER A 84 -3.39 -38.75 -1.33
CA SER A 84 -4.08 -39.92 -1.86
C SER A 84 -3.11 -40.88 -2.55
N LYS A 85 -3.50 -42.16 -2.66
CA LYS A 85 -2.69 -43.16 -3.38
C LYS A 85 -2.47 -42.74 -4.85
N GLN A 86 -3.50 -42.21 -5.50
CA GLN A 86 -3.44 -41.72 -6.87
C GLN A 86 -2.45 -40.54 -7.01
N GLU A 87 -2.45 -39.59 -6.07
CA GLU A 87 -1.48 -38.48 -6.10
C GLU A 87 -0.04 -38.96 -5.91
N ARG A 88 0.18 -39.97 -5.07
CA ARG A 88 1.50 -40.58 -4.89
C ARG A 88 1.98 -41.28 -6.16
N GLU A 89 1.09 -41.96 -6.86
CA GLU A 89 1.39 -42.58 -8.17
C GLU A 89 1.70 -41.50 -9.23
N GLN A 90 0.89 -40.45 -9.34
CA GLN A 90 1.15 -39.32 -10.24
C GLN A 90 2.48 -38.61 -9.96
N LEU A 91 2.82 -38.41 -8.68
CA LEU A 91 4.11 -37.83 -8.29
C LEU A 91 5.27 -38.76 -8.68
N ARG A 92 5.13 -40.08 -8.50
CA ARG A 92 6.14 -41.06 -8.92
C ARG A 92 6.38 -41.04 -10.42
N ASP A 93 5.32 -40.95 -11.24
CA ASP A 93 5.46 -40.85 -12.69
C ASP A 93 6.24 -39.59 -13.08
N VAL A 94 5.93 -38.45 -12.46
CA VAL A 94 6.67 -37.19 -12.68
C VAL A 94 8.13 -37.31 -12.22
N ILE A 95 8.39 -37.95 -11.08
CA ILE A 95 9.76 -38.21 -10.58
C ILE A 95 10.56 -39.06 -11.58
N ILE A 96 9.95 -40.11 -12.14
CA ILE A 96 10.58 -40.96 -13.16
C ILE A 96 10.93 -40.15 -14.41
N VAL A 97 9.99 -39.31 -14.90
CA VAL A 97 10.21 -38.47 -16.08
C VAL A 97 11.31 -37.43 -15.84
N LEU A 98 11.35 -36.79 -14.66
CA LEU A 98 12.41 -35.85 -14.28
C LEU A 98 13.78 -36.54 -14.18
N ARG A 99 13.85 -37.77 -13.63
CA ARG A 99 15.09 -38.57 -13.57
C ARG A 99 15.55 -39.00 -14.95
N ALA A 100 14.62 -39.24 -15.86
CA ALA A 100 14.86 -39.46 -17.29
C ALA A 100 15.16 -38.17 -18.07
N ASN A 101 15.47 -37.07 -17.37
CA ASN A 101 15.92 -35.81 -17.95
C ASN A 101 14.88 -35.08 -18.83
N LYS A 102 13.59 -35.38 -18.66
CA LYS A 102 12.51 -34.75 -19.40
C LYS A 102 11.64 -33.93 -18.45
N LEU A 103 11.19 -32.76 -18.89
CA LEU A 103 10.16 -32.02 -18.18
C LEU A 103 8.79 -32.53 -18.66
N PRO A 104 7.89 -32.98 -17.77
CA PRO A 104 6.55 -33.42 -18.16
C PRO A 104 5.65 -32.20 -18.44
N SER A 105 5.97 -31.41 -19.47
CA SER A 105 5.38 -30.09 -19.73
C SER A 105 3.86 -30.10 -19.83
N GLN A 106 3.27 -31.16 -20.40
CA GLN A 106 1.81 -31.30 -20.48
C GLN A 106 1.19 -31.49 -19.09
N THR A 107 1.73 -32.40 -18.28
CA THR A 107 1.27 -32.66 -16.90
C THR A 107 1.43 -31.43 -16.02
N LEU A 108 2.54 -30.70 -16.15
CA LEU A 108 2.79 -29.46 -15.41
C LEU A 108 1.83 -28.34 -15.83
N SER A 109 1.59 -28.17 -17.13
CA SER A 109 0.64 -27.19 -17.66
C SER A 109 -0.78 -27.46 -17.16
N LEU A 110 -1.21 -28.73 -17.19
CA LEU A 110 -2.51 -29.14 -16.65
C LEU A 110 -2.61 -28.86 -15.14
N ALA A 111 -1.56 -29.12 -14.36
CA ALA A 111 -1.53 -28.82 -12.94
C ALA A 111 -1.59 -27.31 -12.67
N VAL A 112 -0.82 -26.50 -13.40
CA VAL A 112 -0.86 -25.03 -13.29
C VAL A 112 -2.25 -24.50 -13.64
N ASN A 113 -2.87 -24.98 -14.72
CA ASN A 113 -4.22 -24.57 -15.11
C ASN A 113 -5.28 -25.01 -14.11
N ALA A 114 -5.16 -26.19 -13.51
CA ALA A 114 -6.10 -26.70 -12.50
C ALA A 114 -6.00 -25.93 -11.17
N VAL A 115 -4.79 -25.51 -10.78
CA VAL A 115 -4.61 -24.61 -9.63
C VAL A 115 -5.12 -23.21 -9.99
N ALA A 116 -4.80 -22.70 -11.18
CA ALA A 116 -5.20 -21.37 -11.63
C ALA A 116 -6.70 -21.25 -11.96
N SER A 117 -7.43 -22.33 -12.22
CA SER A 117 -8.89 -22.26 -12.32
C SER A 117 -9.58 -22.35 -10.95
N GLY A 118 -8.82 -22.69 -9.89
CA GLY A 118 -9.37 -23.09 -8.60
C GLY A 118 -10.11 -24.43 -8.63
N SER A 119 -10.07 -25.16 -9.76
CA SER A 119 -10.82 -26.40 -9.92
C SER A 119 -10.22 -27.57 -9.14
N ASP A 120 -8.94 -27.49 -8.76
CA ASP A 120 -8.27 -28.56 -8.04
C ASP A 120 -7.32 -28.02 -6.96
N THR A 121 -7.60 -28.38 -5.70
CA THR A 121 -6.82 -27.95 -4.53
C THR A 121 -6.00 -29.08 -3.91
N ARG A 122 -5.98 -30.26 -4.56
CA ARG A 122 -5.29 -31.45 -4.06
C ARG A 122 -3.78 -31.22 -3.88
N PRO A 123 -3.17 -31.71 -2.79
CA PRO A 123 -1.75 -31.49 -2.48
C PRO A 123 -0.80 -31.87 -3.62
N GLY A 124 -1.02 -33.02 -4.27
CA GLY A 124 -0.18 -33.50 -5.37
C GLY A 124 -0.19 -32.55 -6.57
N VAL A 125 -1.36 -32.02 -6.95
CA VAL A 125 -1.51 -31.06 -8.04
C VAL A 125 -0.80 -29.74 -7.73
N ARG A 126 -0.91 -29.26 -6.48
CA ARG A 126 -0.17 -28.06 -6.02
C ARG A 126 1.33 -28.25 -6.05
N MET A 127 1.84 -29.42 -5.65
CA MET A 127 3.27 -29.75 -5.73
C MET A 127 3.78 -29.70 -7.17
N LEU A 128 2.99 -30.19 -8.14
CA LEU A 128 3.33 -30.12 -9.56
C LEU A 128 3.30 -28.68 -10.09
N ALA A 129 2.33 -27.86 -9.69
CA ALA A 129 2.31 -26.44 -10.04
C ALA A 129 3.53 -25.68 -9.45
N HIS A 130 3.94 -26.01 -8.23
CA HIS A 130 5.16 -25.46 -7.61
C HIS A 130 6.43 -25.88 -8.36
N LEU A 131 6.52 -27.16 -8.76
CA LEU A 131 7.62 -27.65 -9.59
C LEU A 131 7.70 -26.86 -10.90
N SER A 132 6.57 -26.69 -11.61
CA SER A 132 6.49 -25.90 -12.84
C SER A 132 6.97 -24.47 -12.62
N SER A 133 6.52 -23.83 -11.54
CA SER A 133 6.91 -22.46 -11.19
C SER A 133 8.42 -22.33 -10.95
N VAL A 134 9.04 -23.31 -10.29
CA VAL A 134 10.47 -23.34 -10.03
C VAL A 134 11.28 -23.54 -11.30
N THR A 135 10.86 -24.46 -12.18
CA THR A 135 11.57 -24.73 -13.44
C THR A 135 11.49 -23.55 -14.41
N THR A 136 10.32 -22.92 -14.53
CA THR A 136 10.16 -21.71 -15.36
C THR A 136 10.95 -20.53 -14.79
N ALA A 137 10.98 -20.35 -13.47
CA ALA A 137 11.78 -19.30 -12.84
C ALA A 137 13.28 -19.51 -13.01
N LEU A 138 13.75 -20.77 -12.97
CA LEU A 138 15.15 -21.14 -13.25
C LEU A 138 15.55 -20.75 -14.68
N GLU A 139 14.74 -21.14 -15.66
CA GLU A 139 14.98 -20.85 -17.08
C GLU A 139 14.96 -19.35 -17.36
N SER A 140 13.95 -18.63 -16.87
CA SER A 140 13.84 -17.17 -16.99
C SER A 140 15.06 -16.45 -16.41
N THR A 141 15.47 -16.83 -15.19
CA THR A 141 16.64 -16.24 -14.52
C THR A 141 17.93 -16.54 -15.27
N ALA A 142 18.08 -17.77 -15.76
CA ALA A 142 19.25 -18.17 -16.52
C ALA A 142 19.36 -17.39 -17.83
N ASN A 143 18.26 -17.27 -18.59
CA ASN A 143 18.22 -16.52 -19.84
C ASN A 143 18.55 -15.04 -19.62
N PHE A 144 17.94 -14.41 -18.62
CA PHE A 144 18.15 -13.00 -18.32
C PHE A 144 19.61 -12.66 -17.97
N HIS A 145 20.28 -13.54 -17.21
CA HIS A 145 21.68 -13.34 -16.82
C HIS A 145 22.67 -14.07 -17.73
N SER A 146 22.20 -14.64 -18.84
CA SER A 146 23.01 -15.47 -19.75
C SER A 146 23.84 -16.54 -19.02
N LEU A 147 23.21 -17.21 -18.05
CA LEU A 147 23.83 -18.30 -17.29
C LEU A 147 23.92 -19.57 -18.14
N PRO A 148 24.94 -20.42 -17.97
CA PRO A 148 25.04 -21.70 -18.66
C PRO A 148 23.94 -22.63 -18.12
N TYR A 149 22.80 -22.65 -18.80
CA TYR A 149 21.65 -23.51 -18.50
C TYR A 149 21.38 -24.44 -19.68
N ASP A 150 22.45 -25.11 -20.11
CA ASP A 150 22.43 -26.12 -21.15
C ASP A 150 21.80 -27.44 -20.64
N GLU A 151 21.63 -28.39 -21.55
CA GLU A 151 21.01 -29.68 -21.26
C GLU A 151 21.70 -30.38 -20.08
N VAL A 152 23.03 -30.37 -19.99
CA VAL A 152 23.77 -31.05 -18.91
C VAL A 152 23.45 -30.43 -17.55
N GLN A 153 23.37 -29.10 -17.45
CA GLN A 153 23.00 -28.47 -16.18
C GLN A 153 21.52 -28.67 -15.84
N GLN A 154 20.62 -28.61 -16.84
CA GLN A 154 19.20 -28.90 -16.66
C GLN A 154 18.98 -30.30 -16.10
N GLN A 155 19.65 -31.31 -16.66
CA GLN A 155 19.62 -32.69 -16.19
C GLN A 155 20.05 -32.81 -14.72
N SER A 156 21.15 -32.14 -14.34
CA SER A 156 21.62 -32.14 -12.95
C SER A 156 20.62 -31.51 -11.99
N ILE A 157 19.92 -30.45 -12.42
CA ILE A 157 18.95 -29.74 -11.60
C ILE A 157 17.64 -30.53 -11.48
N PHE A 158 17.15 -31.12 -12.58
CA PHE A 158 15.94 -31.95 -12.57
C PHE A 158 16.08 -33.18 -11.69
N ARG A 159 17.25 -33.84 -11.66
CA ARG A 159 17.50 -34.93 -10.71
C ARG A 159 17.37 -34.48 -9.25
N LYS A 160 17.93 -33.31 -8.90
CA LYS A 160 17.82 -32.77 -7.54
C LYS A 160 16.39 -32.37 -7.18
N LEU A 161 15.62 -31.83 -8.12
CA LEU A 161 14.20 -31.53 -7.90
C LEU A 161 13.38 -32.81 -7.74
N ALA A 162 13.68 -33.85 -8.52
CA ALA A 162 13.08 -35.17 -8.40
C ALA A 162 13.36 -35.78 -7.01
N ASP A 163 14.58 -35.68 -6.51
CA ASP A 163 14.94 -36.19 -5.18
C ASP A 163 14.19 -35.45 -4.06
N VAL A 164 13.98 -34.14 -4.20
CA VAL A 164 13.12 -33.39 -3.26
C VAL A 164 11.70 -33.94 -3.30
N LEU A 165 11.11 -34.12 -4.48
CA LEU A 165 9.74 -34.64 -4.61
C LEU A 165 9.60 -36.08 -4.10
N ASP A 166 10.61 -36.92 -4.32
CA ASP A 166 10.64 -38.32 -3.88
C ASP A 166 10.53 -38.43 -2.35
N VAL A 167 11.22 -37.54 -1.63
CA VAL A 167 11.11 -37.44 -0.16
C VAL A 167 9.68 -37.14 0.30
N TYR A 168 8.93 -36.30 -0.44
CA TYR A 168 7.56 -35.94 -0.06
C TYR A 168 6.53 -36.97 -0.55
N ALA A 169 6.75 -37.61 -1.70
CA ALA A 169 5.86 -38.64 -2.25
C ALA A 169 5.77 -39.91 -1.36
N HIS A 170 6.79 -40.15 -0.53
CA HIS A 170 6.79 -41.25 0.45
C HIS A 170 6.06 -40.92 1.76
N ARG A 171 5.66 -39.66 1.98
CA ARG A 171 4.93 -39.27 3.20
C ARG A 171 3.44 -39.54 3.05
N GLU A 172 2.78 -39.87 4.17
CA GLU A 172 1.32 -40.04 4.22
C GLU A 172 0.58 -38.71 4.13
N SER A 173 1.19 -37.65 4.66
CA SER A 173 0.71 -36.28 4.60
C SER A 173 1.85 -35.32 4.28
N VAL A 174 1.51 -34.22 3.61
CA VAL A 174 2.48 -33.22 3.15
C VAL A 174 1.93 -31.83 3.33
N ASP A 175 2.76 -30.93 3.87
CA ASP A 175 2.58 -29.50 3.76
C ASP A 175 3.14 -29.01 2.41
N SER A 176 2.23 -28.57 1.53
CA SER A 176 2.58 -27.97 0.23
C SER A 176 3.58 -26.81 0.32
N LEU A 177 3.55 -26.04 1.43
CA LEU A 177 4.45 -24.91 1.61
C LEU A 177 5.88 -25.38 1.93
N ASP A 178 6.04 -26.44 2.70
CA ASP A 178 7.33 -27.05 2.96
C ASP A 178 7.94 -27.65 1.69
N VAL A 179 7.11 -28.25 0.82
CA VAL A 179 7.55 -28.67 -0.53
C VAL A 179 8.07 -27.47 -1.31
N LEU A 180 7.29 -26.38 -1.40
CA LEU A 180 7.68 -25.17 -2.11
C LEU A 180 8.98 -24.57 -1.55
N LYS A 181 9.15 -24.52 -0.22
CA LYS A 181 10.40 -24.05 0.42
C LYS A 181 11.60 -24.91 0.00
N SER A 182 11.44 -26.23 -0.02
CA SER A 182 12.50 -27.16 -0.42
C SER A 182 12.85 -27.04 -1.90
N LEU A 183 11.85 -27.00 -2.79
CA LEU A 183 12.06 -26.78 -4.22
C LEU A 183 12.71 -25.42 -4.50
N ARG A 184 12.25 -24.35 -3.85
CA ARG A 184 12.84 -23.00 -3.92
C ARG A 184 14.30 -23.00 -3.48
N ARG A 185 14.61 -23.68 -2.37
CA ARG A 185 15.99 -23.76 -1.86
C ARG A 185 16.89 -24.45 -2.88
N THR A 186 16.44 -25.55 -3.47
CA THR A 186 17.16 -26.26 -4.54
C THR A 186 17.36 -25.39 -5.77
N GLY A 187 16.32 -24.71 -6.26
CA GLY A 187 16.43 -23.77 -7.38
C GLY A 187 17.38 -22.60 -7.11
N LYS A 188 17.31 -22.00 -5.91
CA LYS A 188 18.23 -20.93 -5.50
C LYS A 188 19.68 -21.39 -5.53
N TYR A 189 19.98 -22.57 -4.98
CA TYR A 189 21.33 -23.12 -5.02
C TYR A 189 21.80 -23.45 -6.44
N ALA A 190 20.90 -23.89 -7.31
CA ALA A 190 21.20 -24.12 -8.71
C ALA A 190 21.63 -22.82 -9.40
N VAL A 191 20.83 -21.76 -9.32
CA VAL A 191 21.18 -20.44 -9.92
C VAL A 191 22.49 -19.89 -9.37
N GLN A 192 22.72 -20.00 -8.05
CA GLN A 192 23.98 -19.57 -7.44
C GLN A 192 25.18 -20.35 -7.98
N ARG A 193 25.03 -21.65 -8.23
CA ARG A 193 26.08 -22.48 -8.82
C ARG A 193 26.36 -22.08 -10.27
N LEU A 194 25.32 -21.84 -11.06
CA LEU A 194 25.46 -21.40 -12.46
C LEU A 194 26.17 -20.04 -12.54
N ALA A 195 25.74 -19.06 -11.74
CA ALA A 195 26.38 -17.74 -11.68
C ALA A 195 27.87 -17.82 -11.29
N LYS A 196 28.22 -18.70 -10.35
CA LYS A 196 29.63 -18.95 -9.97
C LYS A 196 30.45 -19.57 -11.11
N GLN A 197 29.85 -20.36 -11.99
CA GLN A 197 30.52 -20.92 -13.16
C GLN A 197 30.79 -19.84 -14.22
N THR A 198 29.84 -18.91 -14.43
CA THR A 198 29.99 -17.77 -15.35
C THR A 198 31.04 -16.76 -14.90
N ASN A 199 31.24 -16.59 -13.58
CA ASN A 199 32.21 -15.65 -12.98
C ASN A 199 33.68 -15.82 -13.40
N LYS A 200 34.03 -16.85 -14.18
CA LYS A 200 35.37 -17.01 -14.74
C LYS A 200 35.60 -16.21 -16.03
N SER A 201 34.56 -15.59 -16.59
CA SER A 201 34.59 -14.78 -17.81
C SER A 201 34.15 -13.35 -17.49
N MET A 202 34.90 -12.34 -17.95
CA MET A 202 34.74 -10.92 -17.56
C MET A 202 33.30 -10.41 -17.78
N ARG A 203 32.73 -9.78 -16.74
CA ARG A 203 31.35 -9.21 -16.59
C ARG A 203 30.27 -10.22 -16.17
N SER A 204 30.40 -10.72 -14.97
CA SER A 204 29.54 -11.78 -14.46
C SER A 204 28.66 -11.31 -13.30
N VAL A 205 27.40 -11.71 -13.32
CA VAL A 205 26.39 -11.37 -12.31
C VAL A 205 26.72 -12.08 -11.00
N SER A 206 26.68 -11.35 -9.88
CA SER A 206 26.95 -11.96 -8.57
C SER A 206 25.94 -13.08 -8.26
N ALA A 207 26.40 -14.15 -7.61
CA ALA A 207 25.52 -15.24 -7.19
C ALA A 207 24.36 -14.75 -6.27
N SER A 208 24.57 -13.66 -5.53
CA SER A 208 23.52 -13.03 -4.72
C SER A 208 22.46 -12.37 -5.60
N THR A 209 22.88 -11.60 -6.61
CA THR A 209 21.99 -10.93 -7.56
C THR A 209 21.13 -11.93 -8.33
N ALA A 210 21.75 -12.98 -8.90
CA ALA A 210 21.02 -14.01 -9.62
C ALA A 210 20.04 -14.78 -8.70
N ALA A 211 20.41 -15.03 -7.45
CA ALA A 211 19.52 -15.67 -6.47
C ALA A 211 18.33 -14.79 -6.07
N SER A 212 18.53 -13.48 -5.99
CA SER A 212 17.45 -12.51 -5.76
C SER A 212 16.50 -12.45 -6.95
N HIS A 213 17.03 -12.46 -8.17
CA HIS A 213 16.22 -12.50 -9.39
C HIS A 213 15.42 -13.81 -9.49
N PHE A 214 16.03 -14.96 -9.20
CA PHE A 214 15.30 -16.24 -9.11
C PHE A 214 14.16 -16.21 -8.09
N ALA A 215 14.42 -15.64 -6.91
CA ALA A 215 13.39 -15.53 -5.89
C ALA A 215 12.21 -14.65 -6.34
N PHE A 216 12.50 -13.62 -7.14
CA PHE A 216 11.49 -12.76 -7.77
C PHE A 216 10.72 -13.51 -8.86
N GLU A 217 11.40 -14.15 -9.81
CA GLU A 217 10.77 -14.92 -10.88
C GLU A 217 9.89 -16.05 -10.34
N LEU A 218 10.36 -16.77 -9.32
CA LEU A 218 9.56 -17.81 -8.66
C LEU A 218 8.29 -17.23 -8.03
N LEU A 219 8.38 -16.05 -7.43
CA LEU A 219 7.24 -15.37 -6.85
C LEU A 219 6.22 -14.96 -7.93
N MET A 220 6.71 -14.53 -9.10
CA MET A 220 5.87 -14.23 -10.25
C MET A 220 5.16 -15.47 -10.79
N GLN A 221 5.89 -16.58 -10.99
CA GLN A 221 5.31 -17.82 -11.50
C GLN A 221 4.30 -18.43 -10.53
N THR A 222 4.63 -18.43 -9.23
CA THR A 222 3.68 -18.90 -8.20
C THR A 222 2.44 -18.01 -8.15
N THR A 223 2.58 -16.69 -8.29
CA THR A 223 1.43 -15.76 -8.34
C THR A 223 0.56 -16.00 -9.57
N ARG A 224 1.16 -16.24 -10.75
CA ARG A 224 0.42 -16.57 -12.00
C ARG A 224 -0.31 -17.91 -11.92
N SER A 225 0.24 -18.87 -11.17
CA SER A 225 -0.38 -20.18 -10.96
C SER A 225 -1.54 -20.16 -9.96
N LEU A 226 -1.69 -19.09 -9.19
CA LEU A 226 -2.85 -18.90 -8.32
C LEU A 226 -4.05 -18.46 -9.17
N PRO A 227 -5.28 -18.86 -8.80
CA PRO A 227 -6.43 -18.50 -9.59
C PRO A 227 -6.60 -16.99 -9.78
N PRO A 228 -6.98 -16.52 -11.01
CA PRO A 228 -7.34 -15.13 -11.26
C PRO A 228 -8.74 -14.81 -10.69
N VAL A 229 -9.34 -15.75 -9.94
CA VAL A 229 -10.32 -15.40 -8.93
C VAL A 229 -9.58 -14.44 -7.98
N SER A 230 -9.70 -13.14 -8.29
CA SER A 230 -9.73 -12.05 -7.33
C SER A 230 -10.07 -12.67 -6.00
N ARG A 231 -9.14 -12.63 -5.03
CA ARG A 231 -9.27 -13.18 -3.67
C ARG A 231 -10.43 -12.50 -2.94
N HIS A 232 -11.61 -12.74 -3.48
CA HIS A 232 -12.89 -12.70 -2.89
C HIS A 232 -12.90 -13.94 -2.03
N SER A 233 -12.38 -13.82 -0.82
CA SER A 233 -13.04 -14.52 0.27
C SER A 233 -14.41 -13.85 0.45
N LEU A 234 -15.28 -13.92 -0.56
CA LEU A 234 -16.68 -13.58 -0.44
C LEU A 234 -17.27 -14.73 0.36
N LEU A 235 -17.33 -14.58 1.69
CA LEU A 235 -18.30 -15.32 2.45
C LEU A 235 -19.66 -14.83 1.97
N ARG A 236 -20.27 -15.57 1.04
CA ARG A 236 -21.68 -15.39 0.73
C ARG A 236 -22.45 -16.14 1.81
N LEU A 237 -23.30 -15.43 2.53
CA LEU A 237 -24.30 -16.05 3.36
C LEU A 237 -25.24 -16.89 2.48
N GLU A 238 -25.92 -17.86 3.09
CA GLU A 238 -26.87 -18.73 2.39
C GLU A 238 -28.01 -17.96 1.70
N ASP A 239 -28.29 -16.73 2.16
CA ASP A 239 -29.27 -15.81 1.58
C ASP A 239 -28.73 -14.94 0.43
N GLY A 240 -27.50 -15.20 -0.03
CA GLY A 240 -26.87 -14.47 -1.13
C GLY A 240 -26.21 -13.15 -0.74
N ARG A 241 -26.29 -12.71 0.53
CA ARG A 241 -25.60 -11.51 1.02
C ARG A 241 -24.10 -11.73 1.08
N GLU A 242 -23.34 -10.73 0.66
CA GLU A 242 -21.87 -10.74 0.65
C GLU A 242 -21.32 -10.16 1.96
N LEU A 243 -20.61 -10.97 2.77
CA LEU A 243 -20.06 -10.57 4.07
C LEU A 243 -18.76 -9.75 4.01
N MET A 244 -18.11 -9.66 2.85
CA MET A 244 -16.66 -9.45 2.83
C MET A 244 -16.15 -8.26 2.01
N GLU A 245 -15.22 -7.55 2.62
CA GLU A 245 -14.33 -6.58 1.98
C GLU A 245 -13.39 -7.29 1.00
N VAL A 246 -13.31 -6.76 -0.21
CA VAL A 246 -12.57 -7.40 -1.30
C VAL A 246 -11.09 -7.07 -1.21
N CYS A 247 -10.26 -8.06 -0.85
CA CYS A 247 -8.80 -8.01 -1.04
C CYS A 247 -8.44 -8.42 -2.47
N SER A 248 -8.61 -7.54 -3.45
CA SER A 248 -8.26 -7.87 -4.85
C SER A 248 -6.80 -7.56 -5.19
N ILE A 249 -6.12 -8.49 -5.87
CA ILE A 249 -4.99 -8.14 -6.74
C ILE A 249 -5.59 -7.34 -7.89
N ILE A 250 -5.20 -6.09 -8.02
CA ILE A 250 -5.84 -5.18 -8.96
C ILE A 250 -5.08 -5.21 -10.29
N PRO A 251 -5.75 -5.52 -11.42
CA PRO A 251 -5.12 -5.46 -12.73
C PRO A 251 -4.64 -4.04 -13.04
N LEU A 252 -3.40 -3.91 -13.50
CA LEU A 252 -2.80 -2.62 -13.84
C LEU A 252 -3.09 -2.16 -15.28
N GLU A 253 -3.86 -2.92 -16.04
CA GLU A 253 -4.15 -2.65 -17.46
C GLU A 253 -4.72 -1.26 -17.68
N LEU A 254 -5.67 -0.84 -16.84
CA LEU A 254 -6.28 0.49 -16.90
C LEU A 254 -5.30 1.62 -16.53
N SER A 255 -4.37 1.36 -15.61
CA SER A 255 -3.27 2.29 -15.33
C SER A 255 -2.35 2.42 -16.53
N ILE A 256 -2.03 1.31 -17.20
CA ILE A 256 -1.17 1.30 -18.39
C ILE A 256 -1.84 2.09 -19.51
N GLN A 257 -3.12 1.83 -19.79
CA GLN A 257 -3.89 2.61 -20.77
C GLN A 257 -3.87 4.10 -20.44
N TYR A 258 -4.13 4.47 -19.18
CA TYR A 258 -4.05 5.85 -18.74
C TYR A 258 -2.65 6.45 -18.98
N LEU A 259 -1.58 5.82 -18.52
CA LEU A 259 -0.21 6.32 -18.71
C LEU A 259 0.17 6.47 -20.19
N MET A 260 -0.28 5.55 -21.04
CA MET A 260 -0.06 5.62 -22.50
C MET A 260 -0.69 6.86 -23.13
N THR A 261 -1.79 7.38 -22.55
CA THR A 261 -2.43 8.61 -23.04
C THR A 261 -1.77 9.90 -22.53
N GLN A 262 -0.99 9.85 -21.45
CA GLN A 262 -0.46 11.06 -20.79
C GLN A 262 0.86 11.53 -21.38
N SER A 263 1.84 10.64 -21.55
CA SER A 263 3.16 11.05 -22.04
C SER A 263 4.02 9.87 -22.53
N PRO A 264 4.78 10.04 -23.63
CA PRO A 264 5.85 9.11 -24.02
C PRO A 264 6.94 8.93 -22.95
N ALA A 265 7.09 9.88 -22.01
CA ALA A 265 8.03 9.75 -20.90
C ALA A 265 7.76 8.51 -20.03
N PHE A 266 6.53 7.98 -20.07
CA PHE A 266 6.16 6.76 -19.36
C PHE A 266 6.51 5.48 -20.10
N SER A 267 7.07 5.48 -21.32
CA SER A 267 7.30 4.25 -22.09
C SER A 267 8.10 3.17 -21.32
N ARG A 268 9.08 3.57 -20.49
CA ARG A 268 9.80 2.63 -19.62
C ARG A 268 8.92 2.10 -18.48
N HIS A 269 8.12 2.96 -17.87
CA HIS A 269 7.18 2.60 -16.81
C HIS A 269 6.07 1.69 -17.33
N ILE A 270 5.54 1.99 -18.53
CA ILE A 270 4.57 1.17 -19.25
C ILE A 270 5.18 -0.19 -19.58
N ALA A 271 6.39 -0.24 -20.16
CA ALA A 271 7.05 -1.51 -20.46
C ALA A 271 7.20 -2.37 -19.20
N PHE A 272 7.56 -1.76 -18.07
CA PHE A 272 7.62 -2.44 -16.79
C PHE A 272 6.23 -2.92 -16.33
N MET A 273 5.22 -2.04 -16.25
CA MET A 273 3.86 -2.41 -15.83
C MET A 273 3.22 -3.47 -16.75
N THR A 274 3.51 -3.46 -18.05
CA THR A 274 3.06 -4.47 -19.02
C THR A 274 3.76 -5.81 -18.82
N GLN A 275 5.05 -5.82 -18.46
CA GLN A 275 5.74 -7.05 -18.05
C GLN A 275 5.16 -7.61 -16.74
N PHE A 276 4.52 -6.76 -15.95
CA PHE A 276 4.00 -7.07 -14.64
C PHE A 276 2.56 -6.57 -14.43
N PRO A 277 1.56 -7.11 -15.15
CA PRO A 277 0.18 -6.61 -15.13
C PRO A 277 -0.52 -6.76 -13.77
N HIS A 278 0.12 -7.46 -12.83
CA HIS A 278 -0.34 -7.71 -11.45
C HIS A 278 0.71 -7.28 -10.42
N LEU A 279 1.58 -6.32 -10.75
CA LEU A 279 2.69 -5.91 -9.88
C LEU A 279 2.16 -5.40 -8.53
N ARG A 280 2.78 -5.86 -7.45
CA ARG A 280 2.38 -5.46 -6.10
C ARG A 280 3.07 -4.14 -5.72
N PRO A 281 2.36 -3.20 -5.07
CA PRO A 281 2.93 -1.92 -4.63
C PRO A 281 4.19 -2.01 -3.76
N SER A 282 4.44 -3.15 -3.09
CA SER A 282 5.63 -3.40 -2.27
C SER A 282 6.83 -4.00 -3.00
N ASP A 283 6.64 -4.69 -4.12
CA ASP A 283 7.76 -5.14 -4.96
C ASP A 283 8.31 -4.00 -5.81
N ALA A 284 7.40 -3.10 -6.22
CA ALA A 284 7.72 -1.79 -6.78
C ALA A 284 8.72 -1.00 -5.90
N LYS A 285 8.69 -1.18 -4.58
CA LYS A 285 9.60 -0.48 -3.67
C LYS A 285 11.02 -1.02 -3.67
N LYS A 286 11.27 -2.22 -4.22
CA LYS A 286 12.59 -2.88 -4.18
C LYS A 286 13.42 -2.67 -5.44
N MET A 287 12.85 -2.13 -6.51
CA MET A 287 13.52 -1.88 -7.78
C MET A 287 13.71 -0.39 -8.01
N GLU A 288 14.92 0.05 -8.34
CA GLU A 288 15.26 1.46 -8.50
C GLU A 288 14.45 2.13 -9.63
N GLU A 289 14.14 1.37 -10.69
CA GLU A 289 13.35 1.79 -11.85
C GLU A 289 11.87 2.01 -11.52
N VAL A 290 11.37 1.39 -10.45
CA VAL A 290 9.99 1.56 -9.95
C VAL A 290 9.99 2.49 -8.73
N GLN A 291 11.11 2.58 -8.02
CA GLN A 291 11.39 3.73 -7.17
C GLN A 291 11.47 5.02 -7.98
N ALA A 292 11.70 4.99 -9.29
CA ALA A 292 11.52 6.15 -10.16
C ALA A 292 10.04 6.54 -10.34
N MET A 293 9.07 5.60 -10.26
CA MET A 293 7.65 5.95 -10.03
C MET A 293 7.41 6.51 -8.63
N THR A 294 8.36 6.26 -7.72
CA THR A 294 8.51 6.92 -6.43
C THR A 294 9.37 8.19 -6.63
N ILE A 295 8.99 9.04 -7.60
CA ILE A 295 9.47 10.44 -7.80
C ILE A 295 9.67 11.16 -6.46
N ASN A 296 8.81 10.80 -5.52
CA ASN A 296 8.95 10.76 -4.06
C ASN A 296 10.37 10.83 -3.45
N SER A 297 11.42 10.09 -3.85
CA SER A 297 12.68 10.12 -3.08
C SER A 297 13.41 11.47 -3.07
N ARG A 298 13.39 12.21 -4.19
CA ARG A 298 14.04 13.53 -4.31
C ARG A 298 13.24 14.61 -3.61
N ILE A 299 11.93 14.64 -3.83
CA ILE A 299 11.03 15.65 -3.25
C ILE A 299 10.77 15.39 -1.74
N HIS A 300 10.64 14.14 -1.30
CA HIS A 300 10.44 13.79 0.12
C HIS A 300 11.67 14.05 1.00
N SER A 301 12.87 14.11 0.41
CA SER A 301 14.09 14.41 1.17
C SER A 301 14.15 15.86 1.66
N LEU A 302 13.25 16.72 1.19
CA LEU A 302 13.35 18.18 1.36
C LEU A 302 12.63 18.76 2.59
N GLN A 303 12.06 17.94 3.49
CA GLN A 303 11.41 18.38 4.76
C GLN A 303 10.83 19.81 4.73
N LEU A 304 9.77 20.02 3.96
CA LEU A 304 9.17 21.35 3.74
C LEU A 304 8.06 21.62 4.78
N VAL A 305 8.42 22.26 5.90
CA VAL A 305 7.50 22.65 6.99
C VAL A 305 7.29 24.17 6.99
N SER A 306 6.03 24.62 7.06
CA SER A 306 5.66 26.04 7.21
C SER A 306 5.47 26.48 8.67
N LYS A 307 6.00 27.67 8.96
CA LYS A 307 5.40 28.68 9.86
C LYS A 307 5.04 29.86 8.96
N ASP A 308 3.82 30.36 9.12
CA ASP A 308 3.32 31.67 8.67
C ASP A 308 2.64 31.69 7.29
N GLY A 309 1.38 32.14 7.32
CA GLY A 309 0.51 32.30 6.17
C GLY A 309 0.60 33.70 5.57
N ALA A 310 0.66 33.78 4.23
CA ALA A 310 0.35 34.99 3.47
C ALA A 310 0.08 34.73 1.96
N SER A 311 -0.94 35.47 1.46
CA SER A 311 -1.21 36.01 0.10
C SER A 311 -1.57 35.13 -1.12
N SER A 312 -2.88 34.93 -1.27
CA SER A 312 -3.83 35.28 -2.37
C SER A 312 -3.55 35.21 -3.89
N GLU A 313 -2.33 35.14 -4.45
CA GLU A 313 -2.19 35.18 -5.93
C GLU A 313 -2.03 33.80 -6.61
N LEU A 314 -1.48 32.79 -5.91
CA LEU A 314 -1.47 31.38 -6.38
C LEU A 314 -2.78 30.66 -6.12
N ALA A 315 -3.70 31.25 -5.34
CA ALA A 315 -5.07 30.75 -5.19
C ALA A 315 -5.85 30.74 -6.51
N SER A 316 -5.31 31.34 -7.59
CA SER A 316 -5.84 31.27 -8.95
C SER A 316 -5.32 30.06 -9.75
N TYR A 317 -4.08 29.61 -9.52
CA TYR A 317 -3.47 28.47 -10.21
C TYR A 317 -3.55 27.15 -9.42
N LEU A 318 -3.58 27.22 -8.09
CA LEU A 318 -3.90 26.11 -7.18
C LEU A 318 -5.42 25.99 -6.91
N ARG A 319 -6.25 26.63 -7.74
CA ARG A 319 -7.72 26.58 -7.73
C ARG A 319 -8.25 25.21 -8.23
N MET A 320 -7.68 24.12 -7.72
CA MET A 320 -8.35 22.84 -7.52
C MET A 320 -8.74 22.76 -6.04
N GLY A 321 -9.91 23.32 -5.71
CA GLY A 321 -10.64 23.11 -4.46
C GLY A 321 -10.42 24.12 -3.33
N HIS A 322 -11.37 25.04 -3.14
CA HIS A 322 -11.64 25.68 -1.83
C HIS A 322 -11.90 24.59 -0.77
N ALA A 323 -11.53 24.65 0.53
CA ALA A 323 -11.32 25.78 1.44
C ALA A 323 -10.05 25.65 2.34
N SER A 324 -9.58 26.83 2.73
CA SER A 324 -8.61 27.29 3.75
C SER A 324 -7.69 26.33 4.55
N ASN A 325 -6.45 26.82 4.67
CA ASN A 325 -5.37 26.55 5.65
C ASN A 325 -4.52 25.29 5.41
N SER A 326 -3.67 25.37 4.40
CA SER A 326 -2.65 24.37 4.05
C SER A 326 -1.36 24.50 4.88
N ILE A 327 -0.95 23.39 5.49
CA ILE A 327 0.43 23.13 5.93
C ILE A 327 1.15 22.34 4.83
N GLY A 328 2.26 22.88 4.31
CA GLY A 328 3.40 22.11 3.81
C GLY A 328 3.69 22.11 2.31
N PHE A 329 4.18 23.23 1.73
CA PHE A 329 4.97 23.28 0.47
C PHE A 329 5.72 24.62 0.43
N ASN A 330 6.95 24.73 0.96
CA ASN A 330 7.62 26.05 1.04
C ASN A 330 8.59 26.32 -0.11
N LEU A 331 9.61 25.47 -0.32
CA LEU A 331 10.65 25.75 -1.30
C LEU A 331 10.14 25.83 -2.75
N CYS A 332 9.22 24.95 -3.15
CA CYS A 332 8.61 25.00 -4.49
C CYS A 332 7.67 26.21 -4.62
N HIS A 333 6.83 26.47 -3.62
CA HIS A 333 5.92 27.60 -3.60
C HIS A 333 6.66 28.95 -3.69
N ASP A 334 7.70 29.12 -2.86
CA ASP A 334 8.53 30.31 -2.86
C ASP A 334 9.26 30.46 -4.21
N ALA A 335 9.78 29.37 -4.78
CA ALA A 335 10.37 29.39 -6.12
C ALA A 335 9.36 29.77 -7.21
N MET A 336 8.08 29.36 -7.09
CA MET A 336 7.01 29.68 -8.04
C MET A 336 6.58 31.16 -7.97
N HIS A 337 6.65 31.77 -6.79
CA HIS A 337 6.26 33.17 -6.56
C HIS A 337 7.36 34.19 -6.85
N LEU A 338 8.61 33.76 -6.84
CA LEU A 338 9.73 34.64 -7.16
C LEU A 338 9.75 34.96 -8.66
N GLN A 339 10.07 36.22 -8.97
CA GLN A 339 10.25 36.69 -10.35
C GLN A 339 11.13 35.72 -11.15
N ALA A 340 10.79 35.54 -12.43
CA ALA A 340 11.39 34.52 -13.32
C ALA A 340 12.92 34.48 -13.30
N ASN A 341 13.57 35.63 -13.05
CA ASN A 341 15.02 35.79 -13.07
C ASN A 341 15.64 36.11 -11.69
N SER A 342 14.93 35.89 -10.59
CA SER A 342 15.47 36.15 -9.26
C SER A 342 16.61 35.18 -8.93
N PRO A 343 17.79 35.66 -8.48
CA PRO A 343 18.87 34.81 -7.97
C PRO A 343 18.42 33.90 -6.83
N VAL A 344 17.44 34.36 -6.04
CA VAL A 344 16.83 33.57 -4.96
C VAL A 344 16.09 32.38 -5.54
N ARG A 345 15.30 32.56 -6.61
CA ARG A 345 14.58 31.46 -7.28
C ARG A 345 15.55 30.42 -7.82
N GLN A 346 16.61 30.85 -8.48
CA GLN A 346 17.65 29.94 -8.99
C GLN A 346 18.36 29.20 -7.86
N ALA A 347 18.65 29.87 -6.74
CA ALA A 347 19.23 29.25 -5.55
C ALA A 347 18.28 28.20 -4.92
N LEU A 348 16.99 28.50 -4.82
CA LEU A 348 15.99 27.55 -4.32
C LEU A 348 15.86 26.35 -5.26
N LEU A 349 15.72 26.58 -6.57
CA LEU A 349 15.69 25.52 -7.58
C LEU A 349 16.94 24.63 -7.52
N ALA A 350 18.13 25.23 -7.40
CA ALA A 350 19.38 24.49 -7.25
C ALA A 350 19.42 23.67 -5.95
N GLN A 351 18.91 24.19 -4.83
CA GLN A 351 18.79 23.43 -3.57
C GLN A 351 17.89 22.20 -3.72
N ILE A 352 16.80 22.32 -4.48
CA ILE A 352 15.89 21.20 -4.77
C ILE A 352 16.35 20.36 -5.98
N ARG A 353 17.52 20.67 -6.55
CA ARG A 353 18.16 19.97 -7.69
C ARG A 353 17.39 20.05 -9.01
N PHE A 354 16.73 21.17 -9.25
CA PHE A 354 16.09 21.52 -10.51
C PHE A 354 16.82 22.69 -11.17
N VAL A 355 16.91 22.68 -12.50
CA VAL A 355 17.59 23.71 -13.29
C VAL A 355 16.64 24.83 -13.69
N SER A 356 15.34 24.52 -13.83
CA SER A 356 14.30 25.49 -14.17
C SER A 356 12.97 25.17 -13.48
N LEU A 357 12.02 26.12 -13.51
CA LEU A 357 10.66 25.83 -13.02
C LEU A 357 9.94 24.88 -13.94
N GLU A 358 10.15 24.97 -15.26
CA GLU A 358 9.55 24.09 -16.26
C GLU A 358 9.89 22.64 -15.94
N GLN A 359 11.16 22.35 -15.62
CA GLN A 359 11.60 21.03 -15.19
C GLN A 359 10.93 20.57 -13.88
N LEU A 360 10.75 21.49 -12.92
CA LEU A 360 10.04 21.20 -11.68
C LEU A 360 8.55 20.90 -11.94
N TYR A 361 7.89 21.68 -12.81
CA TYR A 361 6.50 21.49 -13.20
C TYR A 361 6.30 20.16 -13.90
N GLU A 362 7.18 19.81 -14.83
CA GLU A 362 7.16 18.51 -15.52
C GLU A 362 7.28 17.37 -14.51
N GLU A 363 8.20 17.44 -13.54
CA GLU A 363 8.36 16.40 -12.52
C GLU A 363 7.14 16.28 -11.59
N ILE A 364 6.54 17.41 -11.19
CA ILE A 364 5.31 17.43 -10.39
C ILE A 364 4.15 16.82 -11.18
N ASP A 365 4.01 17.15 -12.46
CA ASP A 365 2.96 16.59 -13.30
C ASP A 365 3.15 15.09 -13.54
N LEU A 366 4.39 14.63 -13.76
CA LEU A 366 4.71 13.21 -13.84
C LEU A 366 4.32 12.46 -12.56
N ARG A 367 4.58 13.06 -11.38
CA ARG A 367 4.16 12.50 -10.09
C ARG A 367 2.65 12.43 -9.96
N ARG A 368 1.94 13.51 -10.30
CA ARG A 368 0.48 13.58 -10.30
C ARG A 368 -0.10 12.45 -11.15
N VAL A 369 0.35 12.32 -12.40
CA VAL A 369 -0.07 11.28 -13.34
C VAL A 369 0.21 9.88 -12.79
N CYS A 370 1.39 9.63 -12.20
CA CYS A 370 1.69 8.35 -11.55
C CYS A 370 0.73 8.03 -10.40
N CYS A 371 0.41 9.00 -9.55
CA CYS A 371 -0.49 8.79 -8.42
C CYS A 371 -1.92 8.51 -8.88
N VAL A 372 -2.41 9.22 -9.91
CA VAL A 372 -3.70 8.94 -10.54
C VAL A 372 -3.72 7.54 -11.14
N ALA A 373 -2.68 7.17 -11.88
CA ALA A 373 -2.55 5.84 -12.47
C ALA A 373 -2.59 4.73 -11.40
N GLN A 374 -2.02 4.95 -10.21
CA GLN A 374 -2.05 3.99 -9.10
C GLN A 374 -3.42 3.90 -8.42
N ALA A 375 -4.14 5.02 -8.28
CA ALA A 375 -5.46 5.04 -7.64
C ALA A 375 -6.56 4.47 -8.57
N LEU A 376 -6.44 4.71 -9.88
CA LEU A 376 -7.49 4.43 -10.86
C LEU A 376 -7.99 2.98 -10.85
N PRO A 377 -7.15 1.93 -10.82
CA PRO A 377 -7.67 0.56 -10.79
C PRO A 377 -8.48 0.22 -9.54
N VAL A 378 -8.11 0.80 -8.38
CA VAL A 378 -8.85 0.64 -7.12
C VAL A 378 -10.23 1.29 -7.26
N ILE A 379 -10.28 2.50 -7.81
CA ILE A 379 -11.52 3.22 -8.07
C ILE A 379 -12.41 2.47 -9.06
N VAL A 380 -11.86 1.96 -10.16
CA VAL A 380 -12.63 1.19 -11.15
C VAL A 380 -13.21 -0.07 -10.51
N ARG A 381 -12.42 -0.78 -9.70
CA ARG A 381 -12.93 -1.95 -8.95
C ARG A 381 -14.07 -1.56 -8.01
N ALA A 382 -13.92 -0.46 -7.28
CA ALA A 382 -14.95 0.05 -6.38
C ALA A 382 -16.24 0.43 -7.14
N ILE A 383 -16.12 1.09 -8.30
CA ILE A 383 -17.27 1.42 -9.15
C ILE A 383 -18.00 0.15 -9.60
N LYS A 384 -17.28 -0.86 -10.08
CA LYS A 384 -17.90 -2.15 -10.46
C LYS A 384 -18.59 -2.83 -9.29
N GLU A 385 -18.07 -2.70 -8.08
CA GLU A 385 -18.69 -3.22 -6.87
C GLU A 385 -19.97 -2.47 -6.49
N MET A 386 -20.02 -1.16 -6.75
CA MET A 386 -21.25 -0.37 -6.63
C MET A 386 -22.27 -0.76 -7.69
N CYS A 387 -21.85 -1.00 -8.93
CA CYS A 387 -22.73 -1.41 -10.03
C CYS A 387 -23.54 -2.68 -9.73
N ARG A 388 -23.03 -3.57 -8.86
CA ARG A 388 -23.69 -4.82 -8.48
C ARG A 388 -24.72 -4.67 -7.36
N ARG A 389 -24.82 -3.52 -6.71
CA ARG A 389 -25.66 -3.29 -5.53
C ARG A 389 -26.75 -2.27 -5.83
N GLN A 390 -28.01 -2.66 -5.66
CA GLN A 390 -29.16 -1.79 -5.92
C GLN A 390 -29.13 -0.51 -5.07
N THR A 391 -28.77 -0.62 -3.78
CA THR A 391 -28.66 0.53 -2.87
C THR A 391 -27.60 1.53 -3.33
N SER A 392 -26.44 1.04 -3.79
CA SER A 392 -25.39 1.86 -4.38
C SER A 392 -25.87 2.57 -5.65
N MET A 393 -26.49 1.85 -6.57
CA MET A 393 -27.00 2.43 -7.81
C MET A 393 -28.13 3.44 -7.55
N GLN A 394 -28.95 3.23 -6.53
CA GLN A 394 -29.96 4.20 -6.11
C GLN A 394 -29.32 5.53 -5.67
N SER A 395 -28.25 5.48 -4.88
CA SER A 395 -27.47 6.67 -4.49
C SER A 395 -26.79 7.32 -5.68
N VAL A 396 -26.24 6.54 -6.61
CA VAL A 396 -25.56 7.03 -7.83
C VAL A 396 -26.54 7.76 -8.74
N VAL A 397 -27.74 7.23 -8.95
CA VAL A 397 -28.76 7.88 -9.79
C VAL A 397 -29.24 9.20 -9.19
N ARG A 398 -29.38 9.28 -7.87
CA ARG A 398 -29.83 10.49 -7.17
C ARG A 398 -28.74 11.57 -7.11
N SER A 399 -27.52 11.18 -6.75
CA SER A 399 -26.40 12.11 -6.59
C SER A 399 -25.71 12.46 -7.92
N GLY A 400 -25.90 11.65 -8.97
CA GLY A 400 -25.15 11.76 -10.21
C GLY A 400 -23.70 11.30 -10.09
N SER A 401 -23.27 10.71 -8.96
CA SER A 401 -21.88 10.28 -8.77
C SER A 401 -21.73 8.99 -7.96
N PHE A 402 -20.63 8.29 -8.21
CA PHE A 402 -20.18 7.16 -7.39
C PHE A 402 -19.45 7.67 -6.14
N LEU A 403 -19.73 7.12 -4.96
CA LEU A 403 -19.03 7.46 -3.71
C LEU A 403 -17.90 6.47 -3.42
N TYR A 404 -16.68 6.99 -3.38
CA TYR A 404 -15.50 6.24 -2.91
C TYR A 404 -14.92 6.89 -1.66
N VAL A 405 -14.73 6.09 -0.61
CA VAL A 405 -14.15 6.56 0.65
C VAL A 405 -12.83 5.84 0.89
N GLN A 406 -11.72 6.57 0.86
CA GLN A 406 -10.42 6.05 1.22
C GLN A 406 -10.16 6.24 2.72
N GLN A 407 -10.20 5.15 3.47
CA GLN A 407 -9.70 5.11 4.84
C GLN A 407 -8.19 4.88 4.83
N SER A 408 -7.42 5.83 5.36
CA SER A 408 -5.97 5.76 5.43
C SER A 408 -5.46 5.53 6.84
N LEU A 409 -4.61 4.52 6.99
CA LEU A 409 -3.92 4.18 8.24
C LEU A 409 -2.52 4.80 8.32
N LEU A 410 -2.19 5.67 7.36
CA LEU A 410 -0.95 6.45 7.31
C LEU A 410 -0.95 7.49 8.42
N SER A 411 0.21 7.68 9.06
CA SER A 411 0.42 8.76 10.03
C SER A 411 1.03 9.97 9.34
N ASP A 412 0.43 11.13 9.53
CA ASP A 412 0.98 12.40 9.06
C ASP A 412 2.17 12.89 9.89
N LEU A 413 2.34 12.37 11.10
CA LEU A 413 3.51 12.61 11.97
C LEU A 413 4.79 11.92 11.46
N ASN A 414 4.68 10.98 10.53
CA ASN A 414 5.82 10.46 9.79
C ASN A 414 5.92 11.16 8.44
N ASN A 415 6.96 11.96 8.21
CA ASN A 415 7.12 12.76 6.99
C ASN A 415 6.92 11.97 5.68
N ARG A 416 7.36 10.70 5.62
CA ARG A 416 7.16 9.87 4.41
C ARG A 416 5.72 9.41 4.26
N GLU A 417 5.04 9.06 5.36
CA GLU A 417 3.63 8.66 5.32
C GLU A 417 2.70 9.85 5.12
N GLY A 418 2.97 11.00 5.73
CA GLY A 418 2.23 12.24 5.49
C GLY A 418 2.29 12.68 4.03
N ALA A 419 3.46 12.56 3.39
CA ALA A 419 3.58 12.90 1.98
C ALA A 419 2.89 11.87 1.05
N TYR A 420 2.85 10.58 1.41
CA TYR A 420 1.99 9.61 0.72
C TYR A 420 0.50 9.92 0.88
N LEU A 421 0.10 10.42 2.05
CA LEU A 421 -1.28 10.80 2.31
C LEU A 421 -1.69 12.00 1.44
N GLN A 422 -0.80 12.98 1.26
CA GLN A 422 -1.01 14.11 0.35
C GLN A 422 -1.08 13.66 -1.12
N ASP A 423 -0.18 12.78 -1.57
CA ASP A 423 -0.20 12.22 -2.92
C ASP A 423 -1.51 11.49 -3.22
N LEU A 424 -1.93 10.63 -2.28
CA LEU A 424 -3.19 9.91 -2.37
C LEU A 424 -4.36 10.88 -2.48
N ARG A 425 -4.35 11.92 -1.64
CA ARG A 425 -5.42 12.91 -1.64
C ARG A 425 -5.49 13.67 -2.96
N GLY A 426 -4.36 14.14 -3.46
CA GLY A 426 -4.28 14.85 -4.76
C GLY A 426 -4.76 13.98 -5.92
N ALA A 427 -4.41 12.69 -5.93
CA ALA A 427 -4.90 11.75 -6.95
C ALA A 427 -6.42 11.55 -6.90
N LEU A 428 -7.01 11.45 -5.70
CA LEU A 428 -8.46 11.29 -5.52
C LEU A 428 -9.24 12.56 -5.83
N ASP A 429 -8.68 13.74 -5.54
CA ASP A 429 -9.28 15.03 -5.94
C ASP A 429 -9.26 15.19 -7.46
N GLU A 430 -8.14 14.87 -8.12
CA GLU A 430 -8.05 14.85 -9.59
C GLU A 430 -9.12 13.92 -10.16
N LEU A 431 -9.18 12.66 -9.71
CA LEU A 431 -10.17 11.69 -10.17
C LEU A 431 -11.61 12.16 -9.92
N SER A 432 -11.89 12.80 -8.78
CA SER A 432 -13.23 13.33 -8.50
C SER A 432 -13.63 14.46 -9.47
N SER A 433 -12.65 15.26 -9.92
CA SER A 433 -12.90 16.37 -10.84
C SER A 433 -12.91 15.95 -12.33
N SER A 434 -12.23 14.86 -12.66
CA SER A 434 -11.95 14.47 -14.04
C SER A 434 -12.66 13.20 -14.52
N LEU A 435 -12.95 12.27 -13.61
CA LEU A 435 -13.45 10.95 -13.96
C LEU A 435 -14.96 10.99 -14.23
N GLN A 436 -15.33 10.52 -15.41
CA GLN A 436 -16.69 10.27 -15.83
C GLN A 436 -16.87 8.80 -16.17
N VAL A 437 -17.98 8.22 -15.74
CA VAL A 437 -18.32 6.81 -15.95
C VAL A 437 -19.52 6.72 -16.88
N ARG A 438 -19.39 5.95 -17.95
CA ARG A 438 -20.47 5.64 -18.90
C ARG A 438 -20.54 4.15 -19.20
N PHE A 439 -21.70 3.69 -19.67
CA PHE A 439 -21.93 2.27 -19.95
C PHE A 439 -22.13 2.02 -21.45
N LEU A 440 -21.28 1.17 -22.03
CA LEU A 440 -21.26 0.86 -23.46
C LEU A 440 -21.52 -0.64 -23.69
N PHE A 441 -22.07 -0.97 -24.88
CA PHE A 441 -22.07 -2.34 -25.39
C PHE A 441 -20.67 -2.68 -25.89
N ARG A 442 -19.75 -3.04 -24.99
CA ARG A 442 -18.40 -3.50 -25.34
C ARG A 442 -17.93 -4.57 -24.37
N PRO A 443 -17.26 -5.64 -24.86
CA PRO A 443 -16.81 -6.77 -24.04
C PRO A 443 -15.63 -6.43 -23.11
N SER A 444 -15.09 -5.21 -23.16
CA SER A 444 -13.94 -4.80 -22.36
C SER A 444 -14.07 -3.37 -21.84
N ASN A 445 -13.52 -3.15 -20.65
CA ASN A 445 -13.47 -1.84 -20.01
C ASN A 445 -12.34 -1.03 -20.62
N THR A 446 -12.62 0.21 -20.98
CA THR A 446 -11.64 1.08 -21.64
C THR A 446 -11.59 2.44 -20.97
N ILE A 447 -10.40 3.04 -20.95
CA ILE A 447 -10.21 4.43 -20.56
C ILE A 447 -9.89 5.27 -21.79
N GLU A 448 -10.62 6.36 -21.95
CA GLU A 448 -10.32 7.42 -22.90
C GLU A 448 -9.93 8.67 -22.10
N VAL A 449 -8.86 9.36 -22.51
CA VAL A 449 -8.44 10.61 -21.89
C VAL A 449 -8.52 11.73 -22.92
N GLN A 450 -9.19 12.82 -22.57
CA GLN A 450 -9.28 14.04 -23.37
C GLN A 450 -8.85 15.24 -22.52
N GLY A 451 -7.60 15.66 -22.65
CA GLY A 451 -7.00 16.66 -21.78
C GLY A 451 -6.97 16.14 -20.33
N ARG A 452 -7.68 16.84 -19.43
CA ARG A 452 -7.85 16.39 -18.04
C ARG A 452 -9.04 15.48 -17.82
N HIS A 453 -9.96 15.33 -18.77
CA HIS A 453 -11.14 14.48 -18.61
C HIS A 453 -10.79 13.01 -18.82
N ILE A 454 -11.19 12.16 -17.89
CA ILE A 454 -10.99 10.71 -17.93
C ILE A 454 -12.36 10.07 -18.09
N ILE A 455 -12.59 9.39 -19.21
CA ILE A 455 -13.84 8.69 -19.49
C ILE A 455 -13.60 7.19 -19.30
N LEU A 456 -14.16 6.64 -18.23
CA LEU A 456 -14.24 5.22 -17.97
C LEU A 456 -15.49 4.65 -18.67
N SER A 457 -15.27 3.80 -19.66
CA SER A 457 -16.35 3.06 -20.31
C SER A 457 -16.41 1.65 -19.72
N LEU A 458 -17.53 1.36 -19.04
CA LEU A 458 -17.82 0.04 -18.48
C LEU A 458 -18.78 -0.73 -19.38
N ASP A 459 -18.69 -2.06 -19.32
CA ASP A 459 -19.70 -2.92 -19.93
C ASP A 459 -21.05 -2.72 -19.22
N ARG A 460 -22.14 -2.70 -19.99
CA ARG A 460 -23.51 -2.64 -19.47
C ARG A 460 -23.85 -3.84 -18.59
N ASP A 461 -23.20 -4.98 -18.81
CA ASP A 461 -23.41 -6.20 -18.02
C ASP A 461 -22.79 -6.10 -16.61
N GLU A 462 -21.97 -5.08 -16.33
CA GLU A 462 -21.49 -4.79 -14.97
C GLU A 462 -22.62 -4.35 -14.02
N VAL A 463 -23.76 -3.90 -14.56
CA VAL A 463 -24.97 -3.57 -13.80
C VAL A 463 -25.98 -4.71 -14.01
N PRO A 464 -26.14 -5.67 -13.09
CA PRO A 464 -27.18 -6.70 -13.23
C PRO A 464 -28.59 -6.09 -13.09
N ASP A 465 -29.63 -6.75 -13.61
CA ASP A 465 -31.01 -6.25 -13.52
C ASP A 465 -31.45 -6.02 -12.07
N ALA A 466 -31.01 -6.90 -11.16
CA ALA A 466 -31.28 -6.78 -9.72
C ALA A 466 -30.66 -5.53 -9.07
N ALA A 467 -29.67 -4.89 -9.71
CA ALA A 467 -29.05 -3.66 -9.23
C ALA A 467 -29.72 -2.39 -9.78
N VAL A 468 -30.68 -2.51 -10.71
CA VAL A 468 -31.40 -1.36 -11.24
C VAL A 468 -32.32 -0.79 -10.15
N PRO A 469 -32.23 0.52 -9.84
CA PRO A 469 -33.07 1.14 -8.81
C PRO A 469 -34.56 1.14 -9.18
N GLU A 470 -35.42 1.09 -8.18
CA GLU A 470 -36.86 1.16 -8.40
C GLU A 470 -37.26 2.50 -9.05
N GLY A 471 -38.19 2.43 -10.02
CA GLY A 471 -38.68 3.61 -10.73
C GLY A 471 -37.75 4.18 -11.81
N VAL A 472 -36.62 3.53 -12.10
CA VAL A 472 -35.68 3.93 -13.16
C VAL A 472 -35.55 2.78 -14.16
N SER A 473 -35.70 3.06 -15.46
CA SER A 473 -35.47 2.03 -16.47
C SER A 473 -33.98 1.74 -16.62
N ARG A 474 -33.62 0.48 -16.95
CA ARG A 474 -32.23 0.08 -17.19
C ARG A 474 -31.61 0.92 -18.30
N GLU A 475 -32.36 1.18 -19.37
CA GLU A 475 -31.93 1.99 -20.51
C GLU A 475 -31.63 3.43 -20.11
N GLU A 476 -32.51 4.05 -19.32
CA GLU A 476 -32.29 5.39 -18.79
C GLU A 476 -31.02 5.44 -17.94
N LEU A 477 -30.85 4.49 -17.01
CA LEU A 477 -29.67 4.42 -16.15
C LEU A 477 -28.38 4.31 -16.96
N LEU A 478 -28.34 3.41 -17.94
CA LEU A 478 -27.15 3.12 -18.74
C LEU A 478 -26.87 4.20 -19.81
N SER A 479 -27.84 5.07 -20.11
CA SER A 479 -27.67 6.19 -21.05
C SER A 479 -26.99 7.41 -20.41
N ARG A 480 -27.01 7.51 -19.09
CA ARG A 480 -26.43 8.62 -18.33
C ARG A 480 -24.93 8.47 -18.16
N THR A 481 -24.28 9.58 -17.84
CA THR A 481 -22.88 9.63 -17.41
C THR A 481 -22.84 10.05 -15.94
N TYR A 482 -21.98 9.41 -15.16
CA TYR A 482 -21.87 9.64 -13.71
C TYR A 482 -20.48 10.13 -13.35
N GLY A 483 -20.38 11.01 -12.36
CA GLY A 483 -19.10 11.45 -11.81
C GLY A 483 -18.56 10.52 -10.72
N LEU A 484 -17.49 10.97 -10.06
CA LEU A 484 -16.93 10.34 -8.87
C LEU A 484 -16.87 11.38 -7.74
N THR A 485 -17.35 11.00 -6.56
CA THR A 485 -17.07 11.68 -5.30
C THR A 485 -16.10 10.80 -4.51
N ALA A 486 -14.81 11.12 -4.55
CA ALA A 486 -13.82 10.46 -3.72
C ALA A 486 -13.47 11.32 -2.50
N VAL A 487 -13.40 10.69 -1.32
CA VAL A 487 -13.06 11.36 -0.06
C VAL A 487 -11.98 10.56 0.68
N VAL A 488 -11.18 11.25 1.49
CA VAL A 488 -10.13 10.63 2.31
C VAL A 488 -10.43 10.89 3.78
N PHE A 489 -10.45 9.82 4.57
CA PHE A 489 -10.38 9.89 6.02
C PHE A 489 -9.10 9.19 6.47
N SER A 490 -8.37 9.81 7.38
CA SER A 490 -7.11 9.28 7.91
C SER A 490 -7.18 9.09 9.41
N CYS A 491 -6.63 7.97 9.87
CA CYS A 491 -6.38 7.66 11.26
C CYS A 491 -5.01 6.97 11.34
N GLY A 492 -3.97 7.71 11.72
CA GLY A 492 -2.60 7.20 11.80
C GLY A 492 -2.45 6.05 12.80
N VAL A 493 -2.31 4.81 12.33
CA VAL A 493 -2.08 3.66 13.20
C VAL A 493 -0.59 3.30 13.21
N ASN A 494 0.28 4.13 13.79
CA ASN A 494 1.70 3.78 13.97
C ASN A 494 2.25 4.26 15.33
N VAL A 495 3.48 3.88 15.65
CA VAL A 495 4.16 4.28 16.89
C VAL A 495 4.28 5.80 17.03
N LEU A 496 4.64 6.49 15.93
CA LEU A 496 4.81 7.94 15.93
C LEU A 496 3.51 8.67 16.21
N GLN A 497 2.35 8.13 15.82
CA GLN A 497 1.05 8.70 16.16
C GLN A 497 0.78 8.59 17.66
N SER A 498 1.15 7.47 18.29
CA SER A 498 1.03 7.32 19.75
C SER A 498 1.96 8.27 20.51
N LEU A 499 3.16 8.53 19.97
CA LEU A 499 4.16 9.40 20.61
C LEU A 499 3.96 10.89 20.27
N GLY A 500 3.41 11.17 19.10
CA GLY A 500 3.27 12.52 18.58
C GLY A 500 2.29 13.36 19.38
N PHE A 501 1.39 12.76 20.15
CA PHE A 501 0.61 13.47 21.17
C PHE A 501 1.48 14.13 22.24
N PHE A 502 2.63 13.55 22.62
CA PHE A 502 3.56 14.15 23.58
C PHE A 502 4.47 15.22 22.94
N LEU A 503 4.52 15.29 21.61
CA LEU A 503 5.45 16.12 20.84
C LEU A 503 4.75 17.23 20.04
N ALA A 504 3.46 17.06 19.74
CA ALA A 504 2.64 18.06 19.08
C ALA A 504 2.40 19.21 20.05
N SER A 505 2.86 20.39 19.65
CA SER A 505 2.58 21.64 20.36
C SER A 505 1.09 21.96 20.21
N ASP A 506 0.44 22.44 21.28
CA ASP A 506 -1.02 22.63 21.47
C ASP A 506 -1.80 23.45 20.41
N ASP A 507 -1.25 23.79 19.24
CA ASP A 507 -1.78 24.92 18.44
C ASP A 507 -1.79 24.75 16.91
N LYS A 508 -1.71 23.52 16.36
CA LYS A 508 -1.80 23.33 14.90
C LYS A 508 -2.70 22.16 14.50
N ASP A 509 -3.69 22.45 13.65
CA ASP A 509 -4.45 21.45 12.88
C ASP A 509 -3.46 20.50 12.17
N THR A 510 -3.59 19.21 12.43
CA THR A 510 -2.77 18.19 11.77
C THR A 510 -3.22 18.01 10.31
N VAL A 511 -2.38 17.42 9.44
CA VAL A 511 -2.79 17.15 8.04
C VAL A 511 -3.97 16.18 8.04
N GLN A 512 -3.98 15.23 8.98
CA GLN A 512 -5.10 14.33 9.21
C GLN A 512 -6.39 15.10 9.52
N ASP A 513 -6.35 16.09 10.41
CA ASP A 513 -7.55 16.87 10.79
C ASP A 513 -8.10 17.69 9.63
N VAL A 514 -7.23 18.34 8.85
CA VAL A 514 -7.64 19.09 7.65
C VAL A 514 -8.29 18.15 6.64
N PHE A 515 -7.70 16.98 6.39
CA PHE A 515 -8.23 16.03 5.42
C PHE A 515 -9.57 15.44 5.86
N ASN A 516 -9.70 15.09 7.14
CA ASN A 516 -10.95 14.55 7.67
C ASN A 516 -12.07 15.60 7.67
N ARG A 517 -11.76 16.86 7.99
CA ARG A 517 -12.73 17.97 7.91
C ARG A 517 -13.26 18.15 6.49
N TYR A 518 -12.37 18.18 5.51
CA TYR A 518 -12.79 18.24 4.11
C TYR A 518 -13.56 16.98 3.68
N GLY A 519 -13.14 15.81 4.15
CA GLY A 519 -13.85 14.55 3.93
C GLY A 519 -15.29 14.62 4.45
N MET A 520 -15.49 15.23 5.62
CA MET A 520 -16.81 15.47 6.21
C MET A 520 -17.67 16.39 5.36
N GLU A 521 -17.14 17.51 4.88
CA GLU A 521 -17.88 18.42 4.00
C GLU A 521 -18.39 17.68 2.75
N ARG A 522 -17.50 16.95 2.06
CA ARG A 522 -17.86 16.25 0.82
C ARG A 522 -18.81 15.07 1.01
N ILE A 523 -18.65 14.30 2.10
CA ILE A 523 -19.53 13.17 2.34
C ILE A 523 -20.94 13.64 2.73
N THR A 524 -21.05 14.76 3.43
CA THR A 524 -22.34 15.40 3.76
C THR A 524 -23.00 15.98 2.52
N ASP A 525 -22.26 16.63 1.62
CA ASP A 525 -22.77 17.11 0.34
C ASP A 525 -23.28 15.96 -0.53
N TYR A 526 -22.50 14.88 -0.64
CA TYR A 526 -22.93 13.67 -1.34
C TYR A 526 -24.22 13.11 -0.75
N ALA A 527 -24.28 12.98 0.58
CA ALA A 527 -25.45 12.46 1.27
C ALA A 527 -26.68 13.33 1.02
N SER A 528 -26.53 14.65 0.97
CA SER A 528 -27.62 15.57 0.62
C SER A 528 -28.15 15.31 -0.78
N GLN A 529 -27.25 15.22 -1.77
CA GLN A 529 -27.62 14.94 -3.16
C GLN A 529 -28.24 13.54 -3.33
N ALA A 530 -27.80 12.56 -2.56
CA ALA A 530 -28.36 11.20 -2.56
C ALA A 530 -29.70 11.09 -1.79
N GLY A 531 -30.12 12.13 -1.06
CA GLY A 531 -31.31 12.11 -0.20
C GLY A 531 -31.13 11.26 1.06
N LEU A 532 -29.92 11.20 1.60
CA LEU A 532 -29.50 10.36 2.73
C LEU A 532 -28.90 11.17 3.90
N SER A 533 -29.15 12.48 3.97
CA SER A 533 -28.65 13.34 5.06
C SER A 533 -29.13 12.91 6.46
N SER A 534 -30.22 12.15 6.56
CA SER A 534 -30.76 11.61 7.81
C SER A 534 -30.21 10.23 8.19
N SER A 535 -29.17 9.73 7.51
CA SER A 535 -28.48 8.49 7.87
C SER A 535 -27.98 8.55 9.32
N ALA A 536 -28.29 7.51 10.10
CA ALA A 536 -27.88 7.44 11.50
C ALA A 536 -26.35 7.41 11.64
N ALA A 537 -25.67 6.67 10.75
CA ALA A 537 -24.21 6.62 10.72
C ALA A 537 -23.59 7.98 10.37
N LEU A 538 -24.15 8.71 9.39
CA LEU A 538 -23.69 10.04 9.02
C LEU A 538 -23.87 11.05 10.17
N ILE A 539 -24.99 10.98 10.89
CA ILE A 539 -25.24 11.83 12.06
C ILE A 539 -24.20 11.54 13.14
N ALA A 540 -23.95 10.26 13.44
CA ALA A 540 -22.94 9.86 14.43
C ALA A 540 -21.53 10.31 14.03
N LEU A 541 -21.16 10.16 12.75
CA LEU A 541 -19.89 10.65 12.21
C LEU A 541 -19.77 12.18 12.31
N THR A 542 -20.85 12.91 12.01
CA THR A 542 -20.90 14.38 12.11
C THR A 542 -20.76 14.85 13.55
N GLN A 543 -21.42 14.17 14.49
CA GLN A 543 -21.26 14.43 15.92
C GLN A 543 -19.82 14.16 16.40
N HIS A 544 -19.21 13.09 15.91
CA HIS A 544 -17.83 12.72 16.24
C HIS A 544 -16.80 13.75 15.78
N TYR A 545 -17.03 14.38 14.62
CA TYR A 545 -16.19 15.45 14.08
C TYR A 545 -16.68 16.87 14.43
N SER A 546 -17.67 17.00 15.33
CA SER A 546 -18.19 18.31 15.72
C SER A 546 -17.16 19.16 16.48
N PRO A 547 -17.21 20.50 16.35
CA PRO A 547 -16.34 21.38 17.12
C PRO A 547 -16.46 21.11 18.63
N GLY A 548 -15.34 20.84 19.29
CA GLY A 548 -15.30 20.53 20.73
C GLY A 548 -15.42 19.05 21.10
N ALA A 549 -15.64 18.16 20.13
CA ALA A 549 -15.58 16.72 20.37
C ALA A 549 -14.15 16.31 20.78
N LEU A 550 -14.03 15.59 21.90
CA LEU A 550 -12.76 15.02 22.35
C LEU A 550 -12.42 13.80 21.49
N ARG A 551 -11.33 13.88 20.73
CA ARG A 551 -10.83 12.79 19.89
C ARG A 551 -9.50 12.28 20.41
N LEU A 552 -9.34 10.97 20.43
CA LEU A 552 -8.06 10.35 20.76
C LEU A 552 -7.07 10.56 19.59
N PRO A 553 -5.74 10.64 19.86
CA PRO A 553 -4.74 10.75 18.80
C PRO A 553 -4.80 9.60 17.78
N LYS A 554 -5.22 8.41 18.24
CA LYS A 554 -5.58 7.25 17.42
C LYS A 554 -7.08 7.06 17.48
N ASP A 555 -7.77 7.87 16.70
CA ASP A 555 -9.21 7.91 16.61
C ASP A 555 -9.76 6.71 15.81
N VAL A 556 -9.68 5.52 16.41
CA VAL A 556 -10.19 4.29 15.79
C VAL A 556 -11.71 4.25 15.70
N ASP A 557 -12.41 5.02 16.52
CA ASP A 557 -13.86 5.14 16.45
C ASP A 557 -14.28 5.77 15.13
N SER A 558 -13.52 6.77 14.65
CA SER A 558 -13.74 7.34 13.33
C SER A 558 -13.64 6.31 12.19
N VAL A 559 -12.77 5.29 12.31
CA VAL A 559 -12.64 4.24 11.28
C VAL A 559 -13.95 3.47 11.12
N TRP A 560 -14.62 3.18 12.23
CA TRP A 560 -15.90 2.47 12.25
C TRP A 560 -17.04 3.36 11.78
N LEU A 561 -17.10 4.61 12.25
CA LEU A 561 -18.12 5.56 11.83
C LEU A 561 -18.05 5.87 10.33
N VAL A 562 -16.84 6.02 9.79
CA VAL A 562 -16.62 6.24 8.35
C VAL A 562 -17.08 5.03 7.55
N ARG A 563 -16.79 3.80 8.03
CA ARG A 563 -17.26 2.57 7.39
C ARG A 563 -18.78 2.50 7.33
N ASP A 564 -19.44 2.68 8.46
CA ASP A 564 -20.90 2.58 8.55
C ASP A 564 -21.56 3.65 7.69
N THR A 565 -21.02 4.88 7.72
CA THR A 565 -21.48 5.98 6.87
C THR A 565 -21.32 5.64 5.39
N THR A 566 -20.14 5.14 4.99
CA THR A 566 -19.89 4.76 3.58
C THR A 566 -20.90 3.72 3.11
N ARG A 567 -21.20 2.72 3.95
CA ARG A 567 -22.15 1.64 3.65
C ARG A 567 -23.58 2.17 3.52
N GLU A 568 -24.04 2.99 4.48
CA GLU A 568 -25.39 3.56 4.46
C GLU A 568 -25.61 4.52 3.27
N LEU A 569 -24.56 5.21 2.84
CA LEU A 569 -24.60 6.07 1.66
C LEU A 569 -24.50 5.33 0.33
N GLY A 570 -24.36 4.00 0.35
CA GLY A 570 -24.22 3.17 -0.85
C GLY A 570 -22.85 3.28 -1.52
N GLY A 571 -21.82 3.78 -0.82
CA GLY A 571 -20.46 3.89 -1.33
C GLY A 571 -19.65 2.59 -1.23
N VAL A 572 -18.37 2.70 -1.60
CA VAL A 572 -17.34 1.69 -1.33
C VAL A 572 -16.21 2.30 -0.54
N ARG A 573 -15.75 1.57 0.47
CA ARG A 573 -14.58 1.93 1.27
C ARG A 573 -13.34 1.20 0.78
N GLY A 574 -12.27 1.92 0.51
CA GLY A 574 -10.93 1.38 0.37
C GLY A 574 -10.11 1.61 1.63
N VAL A 575 -9.21 0.69 1.97
CA VAL A 575 -8.33 0.80 3.14
C VAL A 575 -6.88 0.72 2.70
N ASN A 576 -6.06 1.70 3.09
CA ASN A 576 -4.65 1.70 2.75
C ASN A 576 -3.74 1.97 3.95
N CYS A 577 -2.54 1.40 3.88
CA CYS A 577 -1.41 1.78 4.71
C CYS A 577 -0.16 1.85 3.83
N LYS A 578 0.99 2.23 4.41
CA LYS A 578 2.24 2.43 3.65
C LYS A 578 2.60 1.24 2.77
N SER A 579 2.41 0.01 3.23
CA SER A 579 2.82 -1.20 2.50
C SER A 579 1.66 -2.09 2.06
N GLY A 580 0.42 -1.75 2.42
CA GLY A 580 -0.75 -2.60 2.17
C GLY A 580 -0.72 -3.96 2.90
N LYS A 581 0.17 -4.12 3.89
CA LYS A 581 0.40 -5.40 4.59
C LYS A 581 -0.21 -5.37 5.98
N ASP A 582 0.62 -5.08 6.99
CA ASP A 582 0.33 -5.42 8.37
C ASP A 582 -0.90 -4.69 8.92
N ARG A 583 -0.90 -3.34 8.83
CA ARG A 583 -2.02 -2.51 9.30
C ARG A 583 -3.29 -2.71 8.48
N THR A 584 -3.15 -2.88 7.16
CA THR A 584 -4.28 -3.13 6.26
C THR A 584 -4.93 -4.48 6.57
N ALA A 585 -4.13 -5.54 6.74
CA ALA A 585 -4.64 -6.87 7.08
C ALA A 585 -5.33 -6.88 8.45
N MET A 586 -4.80 -6.16 9.45
CA MET A 586 -5.45 -6.01 10.75
C MET A 586 -6.81 -5.33 10.63
N GLU A 587 -6.87 -4.18 9.94
CA GLU A 587 -8.11 -3.42 9.80
C GLU A 587 -9.17 -4.24 9.06
N ILE A 588 -8.80 -4.93 7.97
CA ILE A 588 -9.72 -5.78 7.21
C ILE A 588 -10.22 -6.95 8.07
N ALA A 589 -9.35 -7.58 8.88
CA ALA A 589 -9.74 -8.65 9.80
C ALA A 589 -10.77 -8.18 10.82
N LEU A 590 -10.55 -7.00 11.40
CA LEU A 590 -11.47 -6.40 12.36
C LEU A 590 -12.79 -6.02 11.70
N SER A 591 -12.72 -5.41 10.52
CA SER A 591 -13.89 -4.98 9.75
C SER A 591 -14.79 -6.16 9.39
N PHE A 592 -14.18 -7.21 8.84
CA PHE A 592 -14.86 -8.47 8.55
C PHE A 592 -15.51 -9.05 9.80
N THR A 593 -14.78 -9.14 10.91
CA THR A 593 -15.31 -9.76 12.13
C THR A 593 -16.48 -8.97 12.69
N GLN A 594 -16.42 -7.63 12.67
CA GLN A 594 -17.56 -6.80 13.07
C GLN A 594 -18.77 -6.98 12.15
N GLU A 595 -18.56 -7.12 10.84
CA GLU A 595 -19.68 -7.41 9.92
C GLU A 595 -20.31 -8.76 10.24
N ALA A 596 -19.48 -9.79 10.37
CA ALA A 596 -19.92 -11.13 10.70
C ALA A 596 -20.65 -11.17 12.05
N SER A 597 -20.15 -10.47 13.06
CA SER A 597 -20.83 -10.33 14.35
C SER A 597 -22.21 -9.69 14.23
N ARG A 598 -22.36 -8.62 13.42
CA ARG A 598 -23.66 -7.99 13.17
C ARG A 598 -24.63 -8.91 12.45
N GLN A 599 -24.15 -9.72 11.51
CA GLN A 599 -25.00 -10.55 10.66
C GLN A 599 -25.35 -11.90 11.30
N LEU A 600 -24.46 -12.46 12.12
CA LEU A 600 -24.57 -13.80 12.69
C LEU A 600 -24.84 -13.80 14.20
N ASP A 601 -25.07 -12.62 14.80
CA ASP A 601 -25.32 -12.43 16.24
C ASP A 601 -24.28 -13.15 17.13
N LEU A 602 -23.00 -12.97 16.79
CA LEU A 602 -21.90 -13.65 17.48
C LEU A 602 -21.69 -13.08 18.88
N SER A 603 -21.55 -13.94 19.88
CA SER A 603 -21.10 -13.54 21.22
C SER A 603 -19.69 -12.92 21.17
N SER A 604 -19.33 -12.10 22.16
CA SER A 604 -18.01 -11.45 22.23
C SER A 604 -16.84 -12.45 22.18
N ALA A 605 -17.01 -13.66 22.74
CA ALA A 605 -16.01 -14.72 22.68
C ALA A 605 -15.85 -15.30 21.27
N GLN A 606 -16.96 -15.50 20.55
CA GLN A 606 -16.94 -15.94 19.15
C GLN A 606 -16.36 -14.84 18.24
N GLN A 607 -16.72 -13.59 18.47
CA GLN A 607 -16.14 -12.44 17.75
C GLN A 607 -14.62 -12.38 17.93
N HIS A 608 -14.13 -12.49 19.17
CA HIS A 608 -12.69 -12.51 19.42
C HIS A 608 -11.99 -13.67 18.70
N THR A 609 -12.57 -14.87 18.77
CA THR A 609 -12.03 -16.07 18.12
C THR A 609 -11.98 -15.91 16.59
N LEU A 610 -13.07 -15.41 15.99
CA LEU A 610 -13.15 -15.14 14.56
C LEU A 610 -12.13 -14.09 14.14
N CYS A 611 -11.96 -13.02 14.93
CA CYS A 611 -10.98 -11.97 14.67
C CYS A 611 -9.56 -12.51 14.65
N GLN A 612 -9.18 -13.34 15.64
CA GLN A 612 -7.85 -13.96 15.68
C GLN A 612 -7.64 -14.92 14.49
N ALA A 613 -8.66 -15.68 14.12
CA ALA A 613 -8.60 -16.55 12.94
C ALA A 613 -8.47 -15.73 11.64
N ALA A 614 -9.21 -14.63 11.50
CA ALA A 614 -9.16 -13.73 10.36
C ALA A 614 -7.79 -13.02 10.26
N MET A 615 -7.25 -12.49 11.36
CA MET A 615 -5.92 -11.89 11.41
C MET A 615 -4.84 -12.91 11.04
N SER A 616 -4.95 -14.15 11.54
CA SER A 616 -4.04 -15.23 11.15
C SER A 616 -4.12 -15.48 9.64
N GLY A 617 -5.32 -15.74 9.10
CA GLY A 617 -5.53 -16.03 7.68
C GLY A 617 -5.13 -14.88 6.75
N LEU A 618 -5.47 -13.64 7.09
CA LEU A 618 -5.09 -12.46 6.32
C LEU A 618 -3.60 -12.14 6.44
N SER A 619 -2.95 -12.49 7.56
CA SER A 619 -1.48 -12.49 7.61
C SER A 619 -0.92 -13.46 6.57
N TYR A 620 -1.44 -14.69 6.49
CA TYR A 620 -1.07 -15.64 5.43
C TYR A 620 -1.30 -15.07 4.03
N GLU A 621 -2.36 -14.30 3.83
CA GLU A 621 -2.74 -13.88 2.49
C GLU A 621 -2.02 -12.60 2.03
N LEU A 622 -1.81 -11.63 2.92
CA LEU A 622 -1.28 -10.31 2.58
C LEU A 622 0.20 -10.14 2.97
N THR A 623 0.66 -10.76 4.07
CA THR A 623 2.06 -10.66 4.50
C THR A 623 2.97 -11.63 3.73
N SER A 624 2.45 -12.82 3.38
CA SER A 624 3.21 -13.86 2.67
C SER A 624 3.56 -13.47 1.25
N GLN A 625 2.67 -12.73 0.59
CA GLN A 625 2.80 -12.32 -0.80
C GLN A 625 4.18 -11.69 -1.01
N ASN A 626 4.67 -10.82 -0.12
CA ASN A 626 5.80 -9.95 -0.45
C ASN A 626 7.21 -10.47 -0.09
N ASN A 627 7.33 -11.52 0.72
CA ASN A 627 8.62 -11.93 1.31
C ASN A 627 9.00 -13.40 1.08
N GLY A 628 8.05 -14.27 0.68
CA GLY A 628 8.28 -15.71 0.47
C GLY A 628 8.87 -16.45 1.69
N ARG A 629 8.81 -15.84 2.88
CA ARG A 629 9.26 -16.36 4.19
C ARG A 629 8.05 -16.29 5.13
N PRO A 630 7.99 -17.05 6.24
CA PRO A 630 6.74 -17.37 6.92
C PRO A 630 5.93 -16.12 7.28
N CYS A 631 4.61 -16.29 7.22
CA CYS A 631 3.58 -15.27 7.23
C CYS A 631 3.46 -14.62 8.60
N ALA A 632 4.36 -13.68 8.86
CA ALA A 632 4.41 -12.94 10.11
C ALA A 632 4.11 -11.47 9.85
N TYR A 633 3.32 -10.88 10.74
CA TYR A 633 3.24 -9.44 10.87
C TYR A 633 4.63 -8.89 11.21
N ALA A 634 5.03 -7.83 10.51
CA ALA A 634 6.33 -7.19 10.70
C ALA A 634 6.35 -6.19 11.88
N PHE A 635 5.57 -6.45 12.93
CA PHE A 635 5.56 -5.64 14.15
C PHE A 635 6.59 -6.15 15.15
N ASN A 636 7.30 -5.22 15.78
CA ASN A 636 8.02 -5.49 17.02
C ASN A 636 7.09 -5.29 18.24
N GLU A 637 7.55 -5.75 19.40
CA GLU A 637 6.79 -5.67 20.66
C GLU A 637 6.37 -4.24 21.01
N PHE A 638 7.23 -3.25 20.74
CA PHE A 638 6.88 -1.84 20.98
C PHE A 638 5.77 -1.36 20.04
N GLU A 639 5.83 -1.73 18.76
CA GLU A 639 4.76 -1.45 17.80
C GLU A 639 3.43 -2.06 18.27
N LEU A 640 3.44 -3.31 18.74
CA LEU A 640 2.25 -3.99 19.28
C LEU A 640 1.65 -3.30 20.50
N VAL A 641 2.48 -2.83 21.44
CA VAL A 641 2.03 -2.11 22.64
C VAL A 641 1.43 -0.76 22.28
N THR A 642 1.91 -0.12 21.20
CA THR A 642 1.37 1.16 20.75
C THR A 642 0.09 1.04 19.93
N MET A 643 -0.33 -0.16 19.52
CA MET A 643 -1.55 -0.33 18.73
C MET A 643 -2.81 0.03 19.53
N PRO A 644 -3.89 0.45 18.86
CA PRO A 644 -5.17 0.63 19.51
C PRO A 644 -5.65 -0.66 20.20
N PRO A 645 -6.39 -0.56 21.32
CA PRO A 645 -6.98 -1.72 21.98
C PRO A 645 -7.78 -2.59 21.00
N GLY A 646 -7.57 -3.90 21.06
CA GLY A 646 -8.25 -4.87 20.19
C GLY A 646 -7.69 -4.97 18.76
N TRP A 647 -6.78 -4.08 18.35
CA TRP A 647 -6.19 -4.14 17.02
C TRP A 647 -4.98 -5.08 16.95
N SER A 648 -4.26 -5.25 18.06
CA SER A 648 -3.02 -6.04 18.08
C SER A 648 -3.26 -7.52 17.72
N PRO A 649 -2.58 -8.06 16.70
CA PRO A 649 -2.55 -9.50 16.48
C PRO A 649 -1.84 -10.21 17.64
N ASP A 650 -2.08 -11.52 17.79
CA ASP A 650 -1.27 -12.34 18.71
C ASP A 650 0.23 -12.16 18.38
N TRP A 651 1.04 -11.91 19.40
CA TRP A 651 2.49 -11.74 19.25
C TRP A 651 3.15 -12.95 18.56
N LYS A 652 2.55 -14.14 18.65
CA LYS A 652 2.99 -15.36 17.95
C LYS A 652 2.86 -15.26 16.42
N LEU A 653 1.97 -14.39 15.93
CA LEU A 653 1.83 -14.06 14.51
C LEU A 653 2.82 -12.97 14.08
N CYS A 654 3.61 -12.41 15.00
CA CYS A 654 4.55 -11.33 14.74
C CYS A 654 5.99 -11.86 14.73
N GLY A 655 6.84 -11.27 13.88
CA GLY A 655 8.25 -11.60 13.84
C GLY A 655 8.99 -10.72 12.86
N LYS A 656 10.07 -10.06 13.32
CA LYS A 656 11.04 -9.51 12.39
C LYS A 656 11.74 -10.68 11.73
N VAL A 657 11.47 -10.90 10.45
CA VAL A 657 12.33 -11.73 9.62
C VAL A 657 13.69 -11.03 9.64
N GLU A 658 14.66 -11.55 10.40
CA GLU A 658 16.05 -11.13 10.28
C GLU A 658 16.41 -11.19 8.79
N THR A 659 16.79 -10.04 8.25
CA THR A 659 16.93 -9.82 6.81
C THR A 659 18.27 -10.34 6.33
#